data_AF-A0A5C5G602-F1
#
_entry.id   AF-A0A5C5G602-F1
#
_cell.length_a   1.000
_cell.length_b   1.000
_cell.length_c   1.000
_cell.angle_alpha   90.00
_cell.angle_beta   90.00
_cell.angle_gamma   90.00
#
_symmetry.space_group_name_H-M   'P 1'
#
loop_
_entity.id
_entity.type
_entity.pdbx_description
1 polymer ?
#
loop_
_entity_poly.entity_id
_entity_poly.type
_entity_poly.pdbx_seq_one_letter_code
_entity_poly.pdbx_strand_id
1 'polypeptide(L)'
;MATAAALPAAQLTALLAAPSVEQARTSARDHLSSALPTPLVASQLGPTLAQLLEQQRAQAARLEQDLGAARDHSDALVSSARRQLSQIKQRTGALKEGHDEVDAGLRSARDKLVSGLDVREDGAEGLTLRERLVQLSQRRKELEAAKTWFGAVAKAEELGFTVLRSLEAGSLPQAFRAYVGLIEYIKSVYAQADSATMGGEGGPRLVALTSHLVGMANSVWSSLVRVLSSRLLGKLEVLGWPQPFEEALDPYEDARVAEFQTAFADLLTLELVQANNPIPGPLKTGVLVSKKPKPLLALTPLVHPLLLRFKWQFEGDRSTNRIDKPEYPLSHVVNLLTAHERFLGEDIQYLLDSNGFEHIDAINEFTSLLLPPLASRLRHHLPQLLSMPPVLAHTVYQVVHFDQQLRSRGYRPRTWPTVLRPDEVPPEEDDAEWEGLSETILGRDEWFDRWLDGEREFFDERYYDCIATGDAWHIVSEEDIDAGESGSGTRPTNSALRVKELAEQLADRYRPLPLRHTLPFLLSLHLPLLQSYAARITSALDAFESLSFGILPGALGQTTAATAGVGGVVRLVRAGVSARWMSERCEEWGEDAFFLTLYEYLSSASSTPGKLDDTLQDAAEAVLDNSDGTIFDRERKTFESLAERSEELIVRHSVREVVSDLKPYFHKRWDVAPGEDDSTDLSLSPELISPLSLLSSILSTLVQSFPPAMRTTLYRRIAAGLAQALFDRLLVSHGWTESSAQQLQYDLQHGFLVAAREAGLPQRGLQRGWDVARAGATILALPALASQQGGYTPGGEWTFSKVMQVVFDDDSDAHGDEGSRFAEVMDDLGVGEALSRSEVQQLMRRRPECWR
;
A
#
# COMPACT_ATOMS: atom_id res chain seq x y z
N MET A 1 -17.45 56.65 -43.56
CA MET A 1 -16.46 55.57 -43.33
C MET A 1 -15.06 56.11 -42.94
N ALA A 2 -14.96 57.25 -42.26
CA ALA A 2 -13.66 57.84 -41.87
C ALA A 2 -13.21 57.50 -40.44
N THR A 3 -14.03 56.81 -39.65
CA THR A 3 -13.75 56.54 -38.23
C THR A 3 -13.28 55.11 -37.92
N ALA A 4 -13.29 54.19 -38.89
CA ALA A 4 -12.83 52.80 -38.69
C ALA A 4 -11.34 52.57 -39.05
N ALA A 5 -10.68 53.53 -39.71
CA ALA A 5 -9.28 53.39 -40.15
C ALA A 5 -8.24 53.94 -39.15
N ALA A 6 -8.66 54.58 -38.06
CA ALA A 6 -7.75 55.20 -37.10
C ALA A 6 -7.19 54.21 -36.05
N LEU A 7 -7.94 53.16 -35.71
CA LEU A 7 -7.55 52.14 -34.72
C LEU A 7 -6.33 51.28 -35.16
N PRO A 8 -6.21 50.83 -36.43
CA PRO A 8 -5.04 50.05 -36.87
C PRO A 8 -3.76 50.88 -36.95
N ALA A 9 -3.86 52.17 -37.29
CA ALA A 9 -2.70 53.05 -37.44
C ALA A 9 -2.03 53.33 -36.09
N ALA A 10 -2.82 53.60 -35.04
CA ALA A 10 -2.29 53.81 -33.69
C ALA A 10 -1.57 52.56 -33.14
N GLN A 11 -2.12 51.36 -33.40
CA GLN A 11 -1.49 50.09 -33.01
C GLN A 11 -0.19 49.82 -33.78
N LEU A 12 -0.16 50.07 -35.09
CA LEU A 12 1.06 49.96 -35.91
C LEU A 12 2.14 50.95 -35.47
N THR A 13 1.75 52.17 -35.11
CA THR A 13 2.70 53.19 -34.63
C THR A 13 3.28 52.81 -33.26
N ALA A 14 2.47 52.20 -32.39
CA ALA A 14 2.93 51.66 -31.11
C ALA A 14 3.88 50.44 -31.28
N LEU A 15 3.60 49.56 -32.23
CA LEU A 15 4.43 48.39 -32.54
C LEU A 15 5.76 48.75 -33.24
N LEU A 16 5.82 49.90 -33.90
CA LEU A 16 7.03 50.43 -34.55
C LEU A 16 7.85 51.36 -33.64
N ALA A 17 7.38 51.66 -32.43
CA ALA A 17 8.11 52.49 -31.48
C ALA A 17 9.36 51.75 -30.95
N ALA A 18 10.46 52.48 -30.78
CA ALA A 18 11.69 51.91 -30.24
C ALA A 18 11.45 51.39 -28.81
N PRO A 19 12.02 50.22 -28.44
CA PRO A 19 11.85 49.66 -27.11
C PRO A 19 12.38 50.63 -26.03
N SER A 20 11.59 50.88 -25.00
CA SER A 20 11.97 51.77 -23.89
C SER A 20 13.00 51.08 -22.99
N VAL A 21 14.23 51.61 -23.01
CA VAL A 21 15.33 51.13 -22.16
C VAL A 21 15.00 51.32 -20.68
N GLU A 22 14.23 52.35 -20.33
CA GLU A 22 13.79 52.57 -18.95
C GLU A 22 12.84 51.48 -18.47
N GLN A 23 11.83 51.11 -19.29
CA GLN A 23 10.89 50.04 -18.97
C GLN A 23 11.59 48.69 -18.79
N ALA A 24 12.55 48.38 -19.68
CA ALA A 24 13.37 47.18 -19.58
C ALA A 24 14.20 47.14 -18.29
N ARG A 25 14.77 48.29 -17.87
CA ARG A 25 15.54 48.39 -16.62
C ARG A 25 14.66 48.24 -15.38
N THR A 26 13.46 48.81 -15.36
CA THR A 26 12.50 48.61 -14.25
C THR A 26 12.07 47.14 -14.16
N SER A 27 11.68 46.53 -15.28
CA SER A 27 11.27 45.13 -15.31
C SER A 27 12.38 44.17 -14.87
N ALA A 28 13.63 44.42 -15.30
CA ALA A 28 14.78 43.66 -14.85
C ALA A 28 15.04 43.82 -13.33
N ARG A 29 14.83 45.03 -12.79
CA ARG A 29 15.00 45.30 -11.36
C ARG A 29 13.92 44.58 -10.53
N ASP A 30 12.68 44.60 -10.99
CA ASP A 30 11.56 43.94 -10.33
C ASP A 30 11.76 42.41 -10.34
N HIS A 31 12.16 41.85 -11.49
CA HIS A 31 12.44 40.42 -11.62
C HIS A 31 13.63 39.96 -10.76
N LEU A 32 14.69 40.78 -10.65
CA LEU A 32 15.81 40.48 -9.74
C LEU A 32 15.38 40.56 -8.27
N SER A 33 14.50 41.52 -7.93
CA SER A 33 14.00 41.68 -6.56
C SER A 33 13.10 40.52 -6.12
N SER A 34 12.33 39.92 -7.03
CA SER A 34 11.48 38.76 -6.74
C SER A 34 12.24 37.44 -6.73
N ALA A 35 13.34 37.33 -7.47
CA ALA A 35 14.05 36.07 -7.67
C ALA A 35 15.20 35.82 -6.67
N LEU A 36 15.62 36.83 -5.90
CA LEU A 36 16.68 36.69 -4.90
C LEU A 36 16.09 36.43 -3.49
N PRO A 37 16.46 35.32 -2.82
CA PRO A 37 16.00 35.04 -1.45
C PRO A 37 16.68 35.96 -0.41
N THR A 38 15.98 36.27 0.69
CA THR A 38 16.48 37.06 1.83
C THR A 38 16.47 36.23 3.12
N PRO A 39 17.56 36.16 3.91
CA PRO A 39 18.84 36.87 3.78
C PRO A 39 19.82 36.23 2.79
N LEU A 40 20.67 37.06 2.17
CA LEU A 40 21.61 36.66 1.11
C LEU A 40 22.88 36.04 1.71
N VAL A 41 23.10 34.74 1.49
CA VAL A 41 24.37 34.06 1.81
C VAL A 41 25.33 34.20 0.62
N ALA A 42 26.53 34.73 0.86
CA ALA A 42 27.51 35.03 -0.20
C ALA A 42 27.90 33.80 -1.06
N SER A 43 27.82 32.58 -0.51
CA SER A 43 28.10 31.33 -1.24
C SER A 43 27.01 30.93 -2.25
N GLN A 44 25.77 31.39 -2.08
CA GLN A 44 24.64 31.02 -2.94
C GLN A 44 24.35 32.09 -4.01
N LEU A 45 24.84 33.31 -3.83
CA LEU A 45 24.61 34.41 -4.76
C LEU A 45 25.18 34.14 -6.17
N GLY A 46 26.39 33.59 -6.25
CA GLY A 46 27.07 33.26 -7.50
C GLY A 46 26.29 32.28 -8.38
N PRO A 47 25.94 31.08 -7.89
CA PRO A 47 25.21 30.09 -8.69
C PRO A 47 23.79 30.54 -9.05
N THR A 48 23.06 31.22 -8.15
CA THR A 48 21.70 31.70 -8.45
C THR A 48 21.70 32.80 -9.52
N LEU A 49 22.67 33.73 -9.49
CA LEU A 49 22.83 34.73 -10.54
C LEU A 49 23.26 34.10 -11.87
N ALA A 50 24.11 33.06 -11.84
CA ALA A 50 24.48 32.32 -13.05
C ALA A 50 23.27 31.62 -13.69
N GLN A 51 22.42 30.97 -12.87
CA GLN A 51 21.21 30.30 -13.35
C GLN A 51 20.18 31.28 -13.92
N LEU A 52 19.93 32.41 -13.25
CA LEU A 52 19.03 33.45 -13.75
C LEU A 52 19.56 34.07 -15.06
N LEU A 53 20.88 34.25 -15.17
CA LEU A 53 21.51 34.76 -16.38
C LEU A 53 21.41 33.75 -17.54
N GLU A 54 21.55 32.45 -17.26
CA GLU A 54 21.34 31.38 -18.24
C GLU A 54 19.88 31.33 -18.74
N GLN A 55 18.91 31.44 -17.82
CA GLN A 55 17.49 31.50 -18.16
C GLN A 55 17.15 32.72 -19.03
N GLN A 56 17.70 33.89 -18.69
CA GLN A 56 17.50 35.11 -19.48
C GLN A 56 18.17 35.03 -20.85
N ARG A 57 19.35 34.40 -20.96
CA ARG A 57 19.99 34.13 -22.26
C ARG A 57 19.16 33.19 -23.12
N ALA A 58 18.60 32.12 -22.54
CA ALA A 58 17.73 31.19 -23.25
C ALA A 58 16.45 31.87 -23.74
N GLN A 59 15.86 32.73 -22.91
CA GLN A 59 14.68 33.51 -23.29
C GLN A 59 14.99 34.53 -24.39
N ALA A 60 16.14 35.21 -24.32
CA ALA A 60 16.59 36.13 -25.37
C ALA A 60 16.82 35.40 -26.70
N ALA A 61 17.49 34.24 -26.67
CA ALA A 61 17.70 33.42 -27.87
C ALA A 61 16.39 32.97 -28.52
N ARG A 62 15.40 32.58 -27.72
CA ARG A 62 14.06 32.22 -28.21
C ARG A 62 13.34 33.40 -28.87
N LEU A 63 13.39 34.59 -28.24
CA LEU A 63 12.79 35.80 -28.80
C LEU A 63 13.49 36.25 -30.09
N GLU A 64 14.82 36.09 -30.18
CA GLU A 64 15.57 36.36 -31.41
C GLU A 64 15.18 35.38 -32.52
N GLN A 65 14.97 34.10 -32.20
CA GLN A 65 14.50 33.10 -33.15
C GLN A 65 13.08 33.41 -33.65
N ASP A 66 12.16 33.75 -32.75
CA ASP A 66 10.78 34.11 -33.10
C ASP A 66 10.72 35.39 -33.94
N LEU A 67 11.58 36.38 -33.63
CA LEU A 67 11.72 37.61 -34.40
C LEU A 67 12.30 37.33 -35.78
N GLY A 68 13.28 36.43 -35.88
CA GLY A 68 13.83 35.93 -37.15
C GLY A 68 12.74 35.28 -38.02
N ALA A 69 11.97 34.35 -37.46
CA ALA A 69 10.87 33.69 -38.16
C ALA A 69 9.78 34.69 -38.62
N ALA A 70 9.47 35.69 -37.79
CA ALA A 70 8.53 36.76 -38.16
C ALA A 70 9.06 37.66 -39.28
N ARG A 71 10.36 38.00 -39.28
CA ARG A 71 11.02 38.73 -40.37
C ARG A 71 11.04 37.92 -41.66
N ASP A 72 11.41 36.65 -41.59
CA ASP A 72 11.42 35.75 -42.75
C ASP A 72 10.02 35.60 -43.36
N HIS A 73 8.99 35.52 -42.50
CA HIS A 73 7.60 35.48 -42.95
C HIS A 73 7.18 36.80 -43.62
N SER A 74 7.56 37.94 -43.04
CA SER A 74 7.31 39.26 -43.63
C SER A 74 8.04 39.42 -44.97
N ASP A 75 9.29 39.00 -45.07
CA ASP A 75 10.08 39.04 -46.31
C ASP A 75 9.55 38.06 -47.37
N ALA A 76 9.03 36.89 -46.96
CA ALA A 76 8.32 35.98 -47.83
C ALA A 76 7.03 36.61 -48.40
N LEU A 77 6.27 37.33 -47.57
CA LEU A 77 5.08 38.06 -48.00
C LEU A 77 5.43 39.23 -48.92
N VAL A 78 6.47 40.02 -48.60
CA VAL A 78 6.93 41.14 -49.43
C VAL A 78 7.50 40.64 -50.77
N SER A 79 8.26 39.54 -50.77
CA SER A 79 8.80 38.94 -51.99
C SER A 79 7.70 38.28 -52.84
N SER A 80 6.68 37.69 -52.22
CA SER A 80 5.47 37.22 -52.90
C SER A 80 4.70 38.38 -53.54
N ALA A 81 4.48 39.46 -52.79
CA ALA A 81 3.83 40.68 -53.29
C ALA A 81 4.63 41.34 -54.42
N ARG A 82 5.97 41.39 -54.32
CA ARG A 82 6.85 41.86 -55.40
C ARG A 82 6.79 40.97 -56.63
N ARG A 83 6.76 39.64 -56.46
CA ARG A 83 6.58 38.67 -57.57
C ARG A 83 5.23 38.88 -58.26
N GLN A 84 4.16 39.01 -57.48
CA GLN A 84 2.84 39.31 -58.02
C GLN A 84 2.82 40.67 -58.73
N LEU A 85 3.47 41.70 -58.17
CA LEU A 85 3.58 43.01 -58.81
C LEU A 85 4.40 42.94 -60.12
N SER A 86 5.48 42.15 -60.16
CA SER A 86 6.24 41.94 -61.40
C SER A 86 5.47 41.15 -62.46
N GLN A 87 4.67 40.15 -62.05
CA GLN A 87 3.74 39.45 -62.95
C GLN A 87 2.64 40.37 -63.45
N ILE A 88 2.10 41.25 -62.60
CA ILE A 88 1.13 42.27 -62.99
C ILE A 88 1.78 43.27 -63.93
N LYS A 89 3.04 43.68 -63.70
CA LYS A 89 3.81 44.60 -64.56
C LYS A 89 4.14 43.99 -65.93
N GLN A 90 4.50 42.70 -65.98
CA GLN A 90 4.66 41.96 -67.24
C GLN A 90 3.33 41.78 -67.96
N ARG A 91 2.24 41.42 -67.25
CA ARG A 91 0.90 41.33 -67.85
C ARG A 91 0.41 42.67 -68.36
N THR A 92 0.67 43.77 -67.65
CA THR A 92 0.33 45.13 -68.11
C THR A 92 1.20 45.60 -69.26
N GLY A 93 2.48 45.21 -69.32
CA GLY A 93 3.34 45.43 -70.49
C GLY A 93 2.85 44.69 -71.75
N ALA A 94 2.56 43.40 -71.62
CA ALA A 94 1.97 42.59 -72.69
C ALA A 94 0.57 43.07 -73.09
N LEU A 95 -0.23 43.52 -72.12
CA LEU A 95 -1.51 44.18 -72.37
C LEU A 95 -1.34 45.52 -73.07
N LYS A 96 -0.25 46.26 -72.86
CA LYS A 96 0.00 47.57 -73.49
C LYS A 96 0.44 47.42 -74.95
N GLU A 97 1.31 46.45 -75.25
CA GLU A 97 1.63 46.06 -76.64
C GLU A 97 0.39 45.55 -77.37
N GLY A 98 -0.42 44.71 -76.70
CA GLY A 98 -1.73 44.29 -77.21
C GLY A 98 -2.74 45.45 -77.30
N HIS A 99 -2.64 46.47 -76.45
CA HIS A 99 -3.49 47.65 -76.49
C HIS A 99 -3.12 48.53 -77.67
N ASP A 100 -1.84 48.76 -77.98
CA ASP A 100 -1.42 49.57 -79.13
C ASP A 100 -1.84 48.91 -80.47
N GLU A 101 -1.82 47.58 -80.54
CA GLU A 101 -2.29 46.78 -81.70
C GLU A 101 -3.83 46.80 -81.82
N VAL A 102 -4.53 46.72 -80.68
CA VAL A 102 -5.99 46.82 -80.58
C VAL A 102 -6.50 48.26 -80.77
N ASP A 103 -5.73 49.29 -80.39
CA ASP A 103 -6.05 50.72 -80.50
C ASP A 103 -5.90 51.21 -81.94
N ALA A 104 -4.97 50.64 -82.72
CA ALA A 104 -4.92 50.79 -84.17
C ALA A 104 -6.17 50.16 -84.86
N GLY A 105 -6.62 49.00 -84.37
CA GLY A 105 -7.87 48.36 -84.81
C GLY A 105 -9.15 49.10 -84.34
N LEU A 106 -9.12 49.68 -83.15
CA LEU A 106 -10.23 50.44 -82.55
C LEU A 106 -10.38 51.81 -83.17
N ARG A 107 -9.33 52.48 -83.65
CA ARG A 107 -9.47 53.74 -84.41
C ARG A 107 -10.25 53.53 -85.72
N SER A 108 -10.05 52.39 -86.38
CA SER A 108 -10.77 51.99 -87.60
C SER A 108 -12.22 51.57 -87.33
N ALA A 109 -12.49 50.97 -86.17
CA ALA A 109 -13.84 50.58 -85.72
C ALA A 109 -14.62 51.75 -85.05
N ARG A 110 -13.92 52.71 -84.43
CA ARG A 110 -14.45 53.92 -83.78
C ARG A 110 -15.07 54.88 -84.80
N ASP A 111 -14.46 55.07 -85.96
CA ASP A 111 -15.05 55.93 -87.01
C ASP A 111 -16.34 55.35 -87.61
N LYS A 112 -16.58 54.04 -87.45
CA LYS A 112 -17.80 53.35 -87.93
C LYS A 112 -18.90 53.20 -86.86
N LEU A 113 -18.56 53.33 -85.57
CA LEU A 113 -19.50 53.12 -84.46
C LEU A 113 -19.93 54.42 -83.74
N VAL A 114 -19.20 55.54 -83.91
CA VAL A 114 -19.48 56.83 -83.25
C VAL A 114 -20.65 57.62 -83.90
N SER A 115 -21.24 57.11 -84.98
CA SER A 115 -22.44 57.71 -85.60
C SER A 115 -23.77 57.28 -84.96
N GLY A 116 -23.77 56.48 -83.89
CA GLY A 116 -25.02 56.04 -83.28
C GLY A 116 -24.89 55.83 -81.78
N LEU A 117 -25.44 56.79 -81.03
CA LEU A 117 -25.96 56.63 -79.67
C LEU A 117 -24.96 56.88 -78.53
N ASP A 118 -24.68 58.17 -78.31
CA ASP A 118 -24.66 58.77 -76.98
C ASP A 118 -25.87 58.27 -76.16
N VAL A 119 -25.79 57.96 -74.87
CA VAL A 119 -25.59 58.91 -73.76
C VAL A 119 -25.05 58.14 -72.55
N ARG A 120 -23.95 58.66 -71.97
CA ARG A 120 -23.48 58.36 -70.63
C ARG A 120 -24.32 59.15 -69.63
N GLU A 121 -24.82 58.51 -68.58
CA GLU A 121 -25.16 59.21 -67.33
C GLU A 121 -24.21 58.79 -66.22
N ASP A 122 -23.71 59.81 -65.52
CA ASP A 122 -22.68 59.78 -64.50
C ASP A 122 -23.16 59.11 -63.22
N GLY A 123 -22.35 58.18 -62.69
CA GLY A 123 -22.49 57.74 -61.30
C GLY A 123 -22.07 56.29 -61.05
N ALA A 124 -20.87 56.13 -60.49
CA ALA A 124 -20.32 54.93 -59.85
C ALA A 124 -19.83 53.77 -60.75
N GLU A 125 -18.50 53.58 -60.69
CA GLU A 125 -17.71 52.36 -60.91
C GLU A 125 -17.73 51.73 -62.31
N GLY A 126 -16.61 51.90 -63.02
CA GLY A 126 -16.34 51.33 -64.33
C GLY A 126 -16.10 49.82 -64.31
N LEU A 127 -17.19 49.05 -64.30
CA LEU A 127 -17.21 47.61 -64.62
C LEU A 127 -18.00 47.38 -65.91
N THR A 128 -17.54 46.45 -66.74
CA THR A 128 -18.33 46.01 -67.91
C THR A 128 -19.56 45.22 -67.45
N LEU A 129 -20.63 45.22 -68.25
CA LEU A 129 -21.91 44.56 -67.93
C LEU A 129 -21.75 43.05 -67.61
N ARG A 130 -20.71 42.42 -68.17
CA ARG A 130 -20.34 41.01 -67.95
C ARG A 130 -19.66 40.76 -66.60
N GLU A 131 -18.75 41.64 -66.18
CA GLU A 131 -18.09 41.55 -64.86
C GLU A 131 -19.10 41.80 -63.73
N ARG A 132 -20.03 42.73 -63.96
CA ARG A 132 -21.16 42.98 -63.05
C ARG A 132 -22.09 41.77 -62.95
N LEU A 133 -22.33 41.05 -64.05
CA LEU A 133 -23.10 39.80 -64.06
C LEU A 133 -22.43 38.67 -63.27
N VAL A 134 -21.11 38.51 -63.37
CA VAL A 134 -20.37 37.49 -62.60
C VAL A 134 -20.38 37.81 -61.11
N GLN A 135 -20.13 39.06 -60.72
CA GLN A 135 -20.25 39.49 -59.32
C GLN A 135 -21.67 39.31 -58.77
N LEU A 136 -22.70 39.63 -59.57
CA LEU A 136 -24.09 39.39 -59.20
C LEU A 136 -24.39 37.89 -59.06
N SER A 137 -23.79 37.02 -59.89
CA SER A 137 -23.96 35.57 -59.78
C SER A 137 -23.31 34.97 -58.53
N GLN A 138 -22.13 35.46 -58.14
CA GLN A 138 -21.42 35.01 -56.95
C GLN A 138 -22.12 35.51 -55.69
N ARG A 139 -22.55 36.78 -55.70
CA ARG A 139 -23.41 37.36 -54.65
C ARG A 139 -24.76 36.65 -54.53
N ARG A 140 -25.34 36.20 -55.66
CA ARG A 140 -26.55 35.37 -55.67
C ARG A 140 -26.31 34.00 -55.01
N LYS A 141 -25.22 33.31 -55.33
CA LYS A 141 -24.87 32.02 -54.68
C LYS A 141 -24.63 32.18 -53.18
N GLU A 142 -23.97 33.26 -52.77
CA GLU A 142 -23.77 33.57 -51.35
C GLU A 142 -25.08 33.87 -50.63
N LEU A 143 -25.98 34.64 -51.26
CA LEU A 143 -27.32 34.93 -50.71
C LEU A 143 -28.20 33.67 -50.67
N GLU A 144 -28.09 32.77 -51.66
CA GLU A 144 -28.80 31.49 -51.66
C GLU A 144 -28.30 30.58 -50.54
N ALA A 145 -26.99 30.51 -50.30
CA ALA A 145 -26.40 29.76 -49.17
C ALA A 145 -26.71 30.38 -47.80
N ALA A 146 -26.76 31.71 -47.70
CA ALA A 146 -27.19 32.38 -46.48
C ALA A 146 -28.69 32.12 -46.22
N LYS A 147 -29.52 32.13 -47.26
CA LYS A 147 -30.95 31.81 -47.16
C LYS A 147 -31.19 30.38 -46.67
N THR A 148 -30.43 29.39 -47.14
CA THR A 148 -30.53 28.01 -46.63
C THR A 148 -30.05 27.89 -45.19
N TRP A 149 -28.98 28.59 -44.81
CA TRP A 149 -28.49 28.65 -43.43
C TRP A 149 -29.55 29.24 -42.48
N PHE A 150 -30.04 30.45 -42.78
CA PHE A 150 -31.05 31.12 -41.95
C PHE A 150 -32.38 30.35 -41.96
N GLY A 151 -32.75 29.74 -43.09
CA GLY A 151 -33.94 28.89 -43.17
C GLY A 151 -33.84 27.65 -42.27
N ALA A 152 -32.65 27.04 -42.18
CA ALA A 152 -32.43 25.90 -41.30
C ALA A 152 -32.46 26.28 -39.82
N VAL A 153 -31.82 27.41 -39.46
CA VAL A 153 -31.88 27.93 -38.10
C VAL A 153 -33.31 28.31 -37.71
N ALA A 154 -34.02 29.06 -38.55
CA ALA A 154 -35.39 29.51 -38.27
C ALA A 154 -36.36 28.33 -38.07
N LYS A 155 -36.25 27.27 -38.87
CA LYS A 155 -37.10 26.08 -38.72
C LYS A 155 -36.79 25.33 -37.42
N ALA A 156 -35.52 25.19 -37.07
CA ALA A 156 -35.13 24.55 -35.83
C ALA A 156 -35.51 25.41 -34.60
N GLU A 157 -35.47 26.74 -34.73
CA GLU A 157 -35.91 27.70 -33.70
C GLU A 157 -37.44 27.65 -33.53
N GLU A 158 -38.20 27.57 -34.61
CA GLU A 158 -39.66 27.38 -34.57
C GLU A 158 -40.05 26.09 -33.83
N LEU A 159 -39.35 24.98 -34.10
CA LEU A 159 -39.55 23.72 -33.39
C LEU A 159 -39.15 23.87 -31.90
N GLY A 160 -38.04 24.53 -31.61
CA GLY A 160 -37.62 24.84 -30.24
C GLY A 160 -38.64 25.69 -29.46
N PHE A 161 -39.19 26.74 -30.09
CA PHE A 161 -40.26 27.55 -29.51
C PHE A 161 -41.54 26.74 -29.32
N THR A 162 -41.86 25.84 -30.25
CA THR A 162 -43.02 24.95 -30.12
C THR A 162 -42.88 24.05 -28.89
N VAL A 163 -41.67 23.52 -28.62
CA VAL A 163 -41.37 22.76 -27.39
C VAL A 163 -41.62 23.62 -26.15
N LEU A 164 -41.03 24.82 -26.08
CA LEU A 164 -41.15 25.68 -24.91
C LEU A 164 -42.59 26.16 -24.67
N ARG A 165 -43.32 26.54 -25.72
CA ARG A 165 -44.71 27.00 -25.62
C ARG A 165 -45.66 25.88 -25.23
N SER A 166 -45.45 24.67 -25.75
CA SER A 166 -46.27 23.50 -25.37
C SER A 166 -46.00 23.06 -23.93
N LEU A 167 -44.77 23.22 -23.45
CA LEU A 167 -44.40 23.03 -22.05
C LEU A 167 -45.09 24.05 -21.13
N GLU A 168 -45.10 25.34 -21.49
CA GLU A 168 -45.83 26.40 -20.76
C GLU A 168 -47.35 26.17 -20.76
N ALA A 169 -47.90 25.63 -21.85
CA ALA A 169 -49.31 25.28 -21.97
C ALA A 169 -49.69 23.97 -21.24
N GLY A 170 -48.73 23.26 -20.63
CA GLY A 170 -48.96 22.01 -19.90
C GLY A 170 -49.17 20.77 -20.78
N SER A 171 -48.89 20.84 -22.08
CA SER A 171 -49.07 19.74 -23.04
C SER A 171 -47.75 18.99 -23.28
N LEU A 172 -47.38 18.11 -22.34
CA LEU A 172 -46.14 17.33 -22.42
C LEU A 172 -46.02 16.42 -23.65
N PRO A 173 -47.06 15.68 -24.08
CA PRO A 173 -46.97 14.86 -25.29
C PRO A 173 -46.65 15.69 -26.54
N GLN A 174 -47.15 16.93 -26.61
CA GLN A 174 -46.85 17.84 -27.72
C GLN A 174 -45.42 18.39 -27.62
N ALA A 175 -44.95 18.70 -26.40
CA ALA A 175 -43.57 19.13 -26.17
C ALA A 175 -42.56 18.05 -26.55
N PHE A 176 -42.78 16.80 -26.14
CA PHE A 176 -41.90 15.67 -26.50
C PHE A 176 -41.91 15.39 -28.00
N ARG A 177 -43.08 15.44 -28.66
CA ARG A 177 -43.16 15.30 -30.13
C ARG A 177 -42.41 16.42 -30.86
N ALA A 178 -42.56 17.67 -30.43
CA ALA A 178 -41.84 18.79 -31.02
C ALA A 178 -40.32 18.68 -30.79
N TYR A 179 -39.90 18.14 -29.65
CA TYR A 179 -38.49 17.88 -29.34
C TYR A 179 -37.91 16.77 -30.23
N VAL A 180 -38.62 15.66 -30.39
CA VAL A 180 -38.25 14.60 -31.33
C VAL A 180 -38.18 15.15 -32.75
N GLY A 181 -39.16 15.95 -33.18
CA GLY A 181 -39.15 16.61 -34.48
C GLY A 181 -37.96 17.56 -34.68
N LEU A 182 -37.53 18.26 -33.63
CA LEU A 182 -36.29 19.06 -33.64
C LEU A 182 -35.06 18.17 -33.86
N ILE A 183 -34.95 17.05 -33.13
CA ILE A 183 -33.81 16.13 -33.25
C ILE A 183 -33.77 15.46 -34.63
N GLU A 184 -34.90 14.96 -35.12
CA GLU A 184 -35.01 14.37 -36.47
C GLU A 184 -34.64 15.39 -37.55
N TYR A 185 -35.08 16.64 -37.38
CA TYR A 185 -34.69 17.71 -38.28
C TYR A 185 -33.18 17.95 -38.27
N ILE A 186 -32.56 18.02 -37.08
CA ILE A 186 -31.11 18.16 -36.95
C ILE A 186 -30.38 16.96 -37.57
N LYS A 187 -30.85 15.73 -37.34
CA LYS A 187 -30.32 14.50 -37.99
C LYS A 187 -30.38 14.61 -39.52
N SER A 188 -31.48 15.12 -40.07
CA SER A 188 -31.63 15.31 -41.52
C SER A 188 -30.65 16.34 -42.10
N VAL A 189 -30.37 17.42 -41.36
CA VAL A 189 -29.39 18.44 -41.75
C VAL A 189 -27.96 17.88 -41.68
N TYR A 190 -27.65 17.06 -40.67
CA TYR A 190 -26.38 16.33 -40.57
C TYR A 190 -26.18 15.37 -41.75
N ALA A 191 -27.18 14.57 -42.11
CA ALA A 191 -27.11 13.65 -43.25
C ALA A 191 -26.89 14.38 -44.60
N GLN A 192 -27.50 15.57 -44.76
CA GLN A 192 -27.28 16.42 -45.93
C GLN A 192 -25.86 17.01 -45.95
N ALA A 193 -25.29 17.35 -44.79
CA ALA A 193 -23.93 17.86 -44.67
C ALA A 193 -22.85 16.81 -45.02
N ASP A 194 -23.05 15.55 -44.64
CA ASP A 194 -22.15 14.43 -44.97
C ASP A 194 -22.17 14.10 -46.47
N SER A 195 -23.31 14.27 -47.14
CA SER A 195 -23.41 14.08 -48.60
C SER A 195 -22.72 15.20 -49.41
N ALA A 196 -22.62 16.41 -48.86
CA ALA A 196 -22.05 17.59 -49.52
C ALA A 196 -20.52 17.72 -49.37
N THR A 197 -19.91 17.00 -48.43
CA THR A 197 -18.47 17.07 -48.14
C THR A 197 -17.60 16.31 -49.17
N MET A 198 -18.20 15.49 -50.04
CA MET A 198 -17.51 14.81 -51.14
C MET A 198 -17.22 15.70 -52.37
N GLY A 199 -17.56 17.00 -52.32
CA GLY A 199 -17.31 17.94 -53.43
C GLY A 199 -17.30 19.43 -53.06
N GLY A 200 -16.19 19.93 -52.50
CA GLY A 200 -15.73 21.34 -52.63
C GLY A 200 -16.30 22.44 -51.70
N GLU A 201 -15.38 23.27 -51.18
CA GLU A 201 -15.46 24.65 -50.61
C GLU A 201 -16.55 25.05 -49.57
N GLY A 202 -17.55 24.22 -49.25
CA GLY A 202 -18.65 24.53 -48.31
C GLY A 202 -18.49 24.05 -46.85
N GLY A 203 -17.46 23.26 -46.55
CA GLY A 203 -17.30 22.52 -45.28
C GLY A 203 -17.35 23.37 -43.99
N PRO A 204 -16.63 24.50 -43.87
CA PRO A 204 -16.57 25.26 -42.62
C PRO A 204 -17.91 25.88 -42.19
N ARG A 205 -18.74 26.31 -43.14
CA ARG A 205 -20.06 26.94 -42.86
C ARG A 205 -21.10 25.92 -42.42
N LEU A 206 -21.05 24.71 -42.97
CA LEU A 206 -21.92 23.60 -42.59
C LEU A 206 -21.59 23.08 -41.19
N VAL A 207 -20.31 22.99 -40.83
CA VAL A 207 -19.88 22.65 -39.46
C VAL A 207 -20.31 23.71 -38.44
N ALA A 208 -20.24 25.00 -38.80
CA ALA A 208 -20.75 26.07 -37.95
C ALA A 208 -22.28 25.97 -37.75
N LEU A 209 -23.04 25.67 -38.81
CA LEU A 209 -24.49 25.47 -38.73
C LEU A 209 -24.85 24.28 -37.83
N THR A 210 -24.23 23.13 -38.03
CA THR A 210 -24.52 21.92 -37.25
C THR A 210 -24.17 22.10 -35.77
N SER A 211 -23.05 22.76 -35.46
CA SER A 211 -22.71 23.10 -34.06
C SER A 211 -23.73 24.02 -33.39
N HIS A 212 -24.24 25.04 -34.11
CA HIS A 212 -25.27 25.95 -33.59
C HIS A 212 -26.59 25.21 -33.33
N LEU A 213 -27.01 24.35 -34.25
CA LEU A 213 -28.22 23.54 -34.10
C LEU A 213 -28.13 22.58 -32.91
N VAL A 214 -26.97 21.96 -32.68
CA VAL A 214 -26.71 21.11 -31.51
C VAL A 214 -26.70 21.93 -30.22
N GLY A 215 -26.12 23.13 -30.23
CA GLY A 215 -26.19 24.08 -29.11
C GLY A 215 -27.63 24.43 -28.75
N MET A 216 -28.49 24.67 -29.75
CA MET A 216 -29.90 24.94 -29.54
C MET A 216 -30.66 23.72 -28.98
N ALA A 217 -30.42 22.52 -29.51
CA ALA A 217 -31.03 21.29 -28.99
C ALA A 217 -30.64 21.02 -27.52
N ASN A 218 -29.38 21.26 -27.14
CA ASN A 218 -28.92 21.17 -25.76
C ASN A 218 -29.57 22.25 -24.86
N SER A 219 -29.78 23.46 -25.37
CA SER A 219 -30.49 24.53 -24.65
C SER A 219 -31.97 24.17 -24.39
N VAL A 220 -32.67 23.64 -25.41
CA VAL A 220 -34.05 23.15 -25.28
C VAL A 220 -34.12 21.97 -24.30
N TRP A 221 -33.21 21.01 -24.41
CA TRP A 221 -33.09 19.88 -23.49
C TRP A 221 -32.90 20.32 -22.04
N SER A 222 -31.92 21.18 -21.78
CA SER A 222 -31.67 21.70 -20.43
C SER A 222 -32.86 22.49 -19.87
N SER A 223 -33.62 23.18 -20.74
CA SER A 223 -34.85 23.85 -20.35
C SER A 223 -35.96 22.86 -19.97
N LEU A 224 -36.15 21.78 -20.75
CA LEU A 224 -37.10 20.71 -20.43
C LEU A 224 -36.76 20.05 -19.09
N VAL A 225 -35.51 19.63 -18.91
CA VAL A 225 -35.02 19.03 -17.66
C VAL A 225 -35.24 19.98 -16.49
N ARG A 226 -34.88 21.26 -16.63
CA ARG A 226 -35.04 22.26 -15.56
C ARG A 226 -36.50 22.43 -15.14
N VAL A 227 -37.40 22.60 -16.11
CA VAL A 227 -38.83 22.83 -15.82
C VAL A 227 -39.46 21.58 -15.20
N LEU A 228 -39.23 20.40 -15.78
CA LEU A 228 -39.77 19.15 -15.24
C LEU A 228 -39.19 18.82 -13.86
N SER A 229 -37.90 19.04 -13.65
CA SER A 229 -37.25 18.90 -12.33
C SER A 229 -37.86 19.83 -11.29
N SER A 230 -38.10 21.10 -11.65
CA SER A 230 -38.74 22.06 -10.74
C SER A 230 -40.19 21.69 -10.42
N ARG A 231 -40.92 21.12 -11.40
CA ARG A 231 -42.28 20.64 -11.19
C ARG A 231 -42.31 19.42 -10.28
N LEU A 232 -41.44 18.44 -10.50
CA LEU A 232 -41.30 17.27 -9.62
C LEU A 232 -41.00 17.73 -8.18
N LEU A 233 -39.98 18.58 -8.01
CA LEU A 233 -39.58 19.09 -6.70
C LEU A 233 -40.74 19.82 -6.02
N GLY A 234 -41.42 20.71 -6.72
CA GLY A 234 -42.54 21.47 -6.16
C GLY A 234 -43.73 20.59 -5.75
N LYS A 235 -43.99 19.48 -6.44
CA LYS A 235 -45.03 18.52 -6.02
C LYS A 235 -44.61 17.72 -4.80
N LEU A 236 -43.35 17.32 -4.76
CA LEU A 236 -42.81 16.52 -3.66
C LEU A 236 -42.62 17.35 -2.37
N GLU A 237 -42.31 18.65 -2.48
CA GLU A 237 -42.24 19.59 -1.34
C GLU A 237 -43.60 19.74 -0.64
N VAL A 238 -44.72 19.71 -1.38
CA VAL A 238 -46.08 19.77 -0.81
C VAL A 238 -46.38 18.55 0.06
N LEU A 239 -45.75 17.41 -0.24
CA LEU A 239 -45.88 16.18 0.54
C LEU A 239 -45.00 16.18 1.80
N GLY A 240 -44.08 17.13 1.95
CA GLY A 240 -43.21 17.26 3.13
C GLY A 240 -41.73 16.93 2.86
N TRP A 241 -41.33 16.70 1.61
CA TRP A 241 -39.92 16.51 1.27
C TRP A 241 -39.09 17.76 1.58
N PRO A 242 -37.85 17.61 2.09
CA PRO A 242 -37.05 16.39 2.20
C PRO A 242 -37.06 15.74 3.58
N GLN A 243 -38.14 15.84 4.36
CA GLN A 243 -38.25 15.03 5.58
C GLN A 243 -38.60 13.57 5.22
N PRO A 244 -38.14 12.58 6.01
CA PRO A 244 -38.56 11.19 5.86
C PRO A 244 -40.08 11.04 5.94
N PHE A 245 -40.64 10.19 5.10
CA PHE A 245 -42.07 9.84 5.15
C PHE A 245 -42.28 8.67 6.13
N GLU A 246 -43.20 8.83 7.08
CA GLU A 246 -43.52 7.79 8.07
C GLU A 246 -44.42 6.69 7.51
N GLU A 247 -45.29 7.02 6.56
CA GLU A 247 -46.31 6.15 5.97
C GLU A 247 -46.11 5.99 4.44
N ALA A 248 -46.79 5.00 3.84
CA ALA A 248 -46.67 4.72 2.40
C ALA A 248 -47.37 5.81 1.60
N LEU A 249 -46.83 6.14 0.43
CA LEU A 249 -47.49 7.11 -0.45
C LEU A 249 -48.55 6.39 -1.31
N ASP A 250 -49.81 6.41 -0.87
CA ASP A 250 -50.92 5.83 -1.62
C ASP A 250 -51.63 6.87 -2.52
N PRO A 251 -51.59 6.72 -3.86
CA PRO A 251 -52.29 7.62 -4.79
C PRO A 251 -53.82 7.55 -4.70
N TYR A 252 -54.40 6.50 -4.10
CA TYR A 252 -55.84 6.39 -3.88
C TYR A 252 -56.32 7.17 -2.65
N GLU A 253 -55.44 7.37 -1.67
CA GLU A 253 -55.74 8.11 -0.45
C GLU A 253 -55.45 9.61 -0.60
N ASP A 254 -54.41 9.98 -1.34
CA ASP A 254 -54.02 11.38 -1.55
C ASP A 254 -53.79 11.71 -3.03
N ALA A 255 -54.66 12.56 -3.60
CA ALA A 255 -54.54 13.03 -4.98
C ALA A 255 -53.19 13.74 -5.27
N ARG A 256 -52.55 14.32 -4.25
CA ARG A 256 -51.23 14.97 -4.39
C ARG A 256 -50.12 13.95 -4.66
N VAL A 257 -50.27 12.71 -4.17
CA VAL A 257 -49.35 11.61 -4.46
C VAL A 257 -49.43 11.23 -5.93
N ALA A 258 -50.64 11.13 -6.50
CA ALA A 258 -50.80 10.88 -7.94
C ALA A 258 -50.16 11.99 -8.81
N GLU A 259 -50.26 13.27 -8.39
CA GLU A 259 -49.57 14.37 -9.06
C GLU A 259 -48.04 14.29 -8.97
N PHE A 260 -47.49 13.78 -7.85
CA PHE A 260 -46.07 13.50 -7.71
C PHE A 260 -45.63 12.33 -8.61
N GLN A 261 -46.34 11.21 -8.58
CA GLN A 261 -46.02 10.01 -9.36
C GLN A 261 -46.02 10.32 -10.86
N THR A 262 -47.01 11.09 -11.34
CA THR A 262 -47.05 11.57 -12.73
C THR A 262 -45.88 12.50 -13.05
N ALA A 263 -45.53 13.43 -12.16
CA ALA A 263 -44.38 14.31 -12.37
C ALA A 263 -43.04 13.55 -12.43
N PHE A 264 -42.91 12.46 -11.67
CA PHE A 264 -41.75 11.57 -11.69
C PHE A 264 -41.69 10.75 -12.99
N ALA A 265 -42.80 10.13 -13.38
CA ALA A 265 -42.93 9.37 -14.63
C ALA A 265 -42.68 10.24 -15.88
N ASP A 266 -43.05 11.52 -15.86
CA ASP A 266 -42.77 12.45 -16.95
C ASP A 266 -41.26 12.69 -17.16
N LEU A 267 -40.46 12.68 -16.09
CA LEU A 267 -38.99 12.76 -16.20
C LEU A 267 -38.39 11.44 -16.71
N LEU A 268 -38.90 10.29 -16.28
CA LEU A 268 -38.51 8.99 -16.82
C LEU A 268 -38.84 8.88 -18.32
N THR A 269 -40.01 9.38 -18.72
CA THR A 269 -40.41 9.46 -20.13
C THR A 269 -39.46 10.35 -20.92
N LEU A 270 -39.03 11.49 -20.36
CA LEU A 270 -38.05 12.36 -20.99
C LEU A 270 -36.69 11.64 -21.19
N GLU A 271 -36.25 10.83 -20.22
CA GLU A 271 -35.04 10.00 -20.31
C GLU A 271 -35.16 9.00 -21.49
N LEU A 272 -36.28 8.28 -21.59
CA LEU A 272 -36.55 7.35 -22.69
C LEU A 272 -36.59 8.06 -24.05
N VAL A 273 -37.20 9.24 -24.13
CA VAL A 273 -37.25 10.06 -25.36
C VAL A 273 -35.85 10.41 -25.83
N GLN A 274 -34.96 10.80 -24.90
CA GLN A 274 -33.58 11.16 -25.21
C GLN A 274 -32.72 9.96 -25.60
N ALA A 275 -32.89 8.82 -24.93
CA ALA A 275 -32.17 7.59 -25.25
C ALA A 275 -32.51 7.10 -26.67
N ASN A 276 -33.80 7.17 -27.05
CA ASN A 276 -34.27 6.80 -28.39
C ASN A 276 -33.91 7.85 -29.45
N ASN A 277 -33.71 9.11 -29.05
CA ASN A 277 -33.40 10.22 -29.95
C ASN A 277 -32.13 10.95 -29.51
N PRO A 278 -30.93 10.35 -29.64
CA PRO A 278 -29.70 11.03 -29.24
C PRO A 278 -29.46 12.26 -30.10
N ILE A 279 -29.03 13.35 -29.46
CA ILE A 279 -28.63 14.58 -30.14
C ILE A 279 -27.41 14.27 -31.04
N PRO A 280 -27.47 14.57 -32.34
CA PRO A 280 -26.34 14.38 -33.26
C PRO A 280 -25.13 15.18 -32.80
N GLY A 281 -23.94 14.60 -32.86
CA GLY A 281 -22.69 15.30 -32.55
C GLY A 281 -21.62 14.92 -33.56
N PRO A 282 -20.56 15.74 -33.73
CA PRO A 282 -19.39 15.29 -34.47
C PRO A 282 -18.89 14.01 -33.83
N LEU A 283 -18.65 12.95 -34.62
CA LEU A 283 -17.97 11.76 -34.12
C LEU A 283 -16.67 12.22 -33.47
N LYS A 284 -16.62 12.22 -32.14
CA LYS A 284 -15.37 12.42 -31.42
C LYS A 284 -14.56 11.14 -31.64
N THR A 285 -13.80 11.09 -32.71
CA THR A 285 -12.65 10.19 -32.82
C THR A 285 -11.73 10.50 -31.64
N GLY A 286 -11.67 9.59 -30.67
CA GLY A 286 -10.56 9.51 -29.71
C GLY A 286 -10.75 10.09 -28.30
N VAL A 287 -11.91 10.63 -27.92
CA VAL A 287 -12.18 10.91 -26.49
C VAL A 287 -13.00 9.75 -25.95
N LEU A 288 -12.36 8.88 -25.17
CA LEU A 288 -12.99 7.83 -24.36
C LEU A 288 -14.33 8.36 -23.83
N VAL A 289 -15.43 7.84 -24.36
CA VAL A 289 -16.76 8.04 -23.78
C VAL A 289 -16.60 7.68 -22.31
N SER A 290 -16.86 8.64 -21.42
CA SER A 290 -16.81 8.39 -19.97
C SER A 290 -17.50 7.07 -19.68
N LYS A 291 -16.75 6.07 -19.21
CA LYS A 291 -17.25 4.74 -18.87
C LYS A 291 -18.30 4.76 -17.75
N LYS A 292 -18.45 5.90 -17.04
CA LYS A 292 -19.42 6.05 -15.95
C LYS A 292 -20.82 6.35 -16.51
N PRO A 293 -21.85 5.61 -16.09
CA PRO A 293 -23.21 5.86 -16.55
C PRO A 293 -23.74 7.19 -16.03
N LYS A 294 -24.63 7.81 -16.79
CA LYS A 294 -25.27 9.07 -16.40
C LYS A 294 -26.25 8.81 -15.26
N PRO A 295 -26.37 9.71 -14.28
CA PRO A 295 -27.38 9.56 -13.23
C PRO A 295 -28.78 9.68 -13.80
N LEU A 296 -29.76 9.04 -13.16
CA LEU A 296 -31.15 9.13 -13.55
C LEU A 296 -31.69 10.56 -13.36
N LEU A 297 -32.32 11.12 -14.40
CA LEU A 297 -32.86 12.48 -14.36
C LEU A 297 -33.94 12.64 -13.28
N ALA A 298 -34.71 11.60 -12.97
CA ALA A 298 -35.78 11.65 -11.98
C ALA A 298 -35.27 11.68 -10.53
N LEU A 299 -34.08 11.11 -10.26
CA LEU A 299 -33.49 11.09 -8.90
C LEU A 299 -32.65 12.34 -8.60
N THR A 300 -32.08 12.96 -9.64
CA THR A 300 -31.22 14.15 -9.48
C THR A 300 -31.90 15.31 -8.72
N PRO A 301 -33.18 15.66 -9.00
CA PRO A 301 -33.90 16.70 -8.27
C PRO A 301 -34.17 16.33 -6.81
N LEU A 302 -34.43 15.05 -6.51
CA LEU A 302 -34.71 14.58 -5.14
C LEU A 302 -33.54 14.87 -4.20
N VAL A 303 -32.33 14.64 -4.69
CA VAL A 303 -31.09 14.81 -3.92
C VAL A 303 -30.75 16.30 -3.73
N HIS A 304 -31.28 17.22 -4.55
CA HIS A 304 -30.88 18.63 -4.54
C HIS A 304 -31.10 19.36 -3.19
N PRO A 305 -32.28 19.32 -2.55
CA PRO A 305 -32.50 19.92 -1.22
C PRO A 305 -31.60 19.32 -0.13
N LEU A 306 -31.31 18.02 -0.24
CA LEU A 306 -30.45 17.31 0.70
C LEU A 306 -28.99 17.75 0.57
N LEU A 307 -28.50 17.89 -0.67
CA LEU A 307 -27.18 18.45 -0.92
C LEU A 307 -27.07 19.90 -0.48
N LEU A 308 -28.13 20.70 -0.63
CA LEU A 308 -28.12 22.08 -0.14
C LEU A 308 -27.96 22.13 1.40
N ARG A 309 -28.66 21.25 2.12
CA ARG A 309 -28.50 21.09 3.58
C ARG A 309 -27.10 20.61 3.95
N PHE A 310 -26.57 19.62 3.22
CA PHE A 310 -25.21 19.14 3.38
C PHE A 310 -24.19 20.29 3.25
N LYS A 311 -24.26 21.06 2.15
CA LYS A 311 -23.36 22.20 1.91
C LYS A 311 -23.47 23.25 3.01
N TRP A 312 -24.68 23.58 3.42
CA TRP A 312 -24.91 24.54 4.50
C TRP A 312 -24.29 24.09 5.84
N GLN A 313 -24.31 22.79 6.14
CA GLN A 313 -23.75 22.23 7.36
C GLN A 313 -22.22 22.05 7.29
N PHE A 314 -21.66 21.80 6.11
CA PHE A 314 -20.29 21.28 5.96
C PHE A 314 -19.35 22.09 5.06
N GLU A 315 -19.80 23.13 4.37
CA GLU A 315 -18.97 23.97 3.48
C GLU A 315 -18.84 25.44 3.94
N GLY A 316 -19.45 25.83 5.07
CA GLY A 316 -19.38 27.20 5.63
C GLY A 316 -18.61 27.32 6.94
N ASP A 317 -18.72 28.47 7.62
CA ASP A 317 -18.03 28.81 8.90
C ASP A 317 -18.66 28.15 10.14
N ARG A 318 -19.43 27.07 9.97
CA ARG A 318 -20.08 26.38 11.09
C ARG A 318 -19.08 25.53 11.87
N SER A 319 -19.35 25.35 13.16
CA SER A 319 -18.57 24.44 14.04
C SER A 319 -18.59 22.97 13.58
N THR A 320 -19.50 22.61 12.68
CA THR A 320 -19.61 21.29 12.04
C THR A 320 -18.66 21.10 10.85
N ASN A 321 -18.09 22.17 10.30
CA ASN A 321 -17.09 22.09 9.24
C ASN A 321 -15.67 21.96 9.83
N ARG A 322 -15.40 20.78 10.41
CA ARG A 322 -14.12 20.46 11.04
C ARG A 322 -13.33 19.47 10.17
N ILE A 323 -12.09 19.82 9.85
CA ILE A 323 -11.18 18.96 9.08
C ILE A 323 -10.75 17.73 9.88
N ASP A 324 -10.71 17.84 11.21
CA ASP A 324 -10.32 16.78 12.13
C ASP A 324 -11.49 15.84 12.52
N LYS A 325 -12.70 16.15 12.04
CA LYS A 325 -13.92 15.35 12.26
C LYS A 325 -14.55 14.89 10.95
N PRO A 326 -13.83 14.07 10.16
CA PRO A 326 -14.34 13.50 8.91
C PRO A 326 -15.56 12.60 9.13
N GLU A 327 -15.76 12.05 10.33
CA GLU A 327 -16.92 11.24 10.67
C GLU A 327 -18.26 12.01 10.55
N TYR A 328 -18.28 13.33 10.80
CA TYR A 328 -19.52 14.11 10.78
C TYR A 328 -20.24 14.13 9.42
N PRO A 329 -19.59 14.49 8.28
CA PRO A 329 -20.23 14.40 6.97
C PRO A 329 -20.52 12.97 6.54
N LEU A 330 -19.68 12.00 6.90
CA LEU A 330 -19.86 10.59 6.52
C LEU A 330 -21.09 10.00 7.21
N SER A 331 -21.18 10.13 8.54
CA SER A 331 -22.34 9.68 9.31
C SER A 331 -23.61 10.43 8.90
N HIS A 332 -23.53 11.70 8.52
CA HIS A 332 -24.70 12.42 8.00
C HIS A 332 -25.29 11.74 6.76
N VAL A 333 -24.45 11.31 5.81
CA VAL A 333 -24.91 10.61 4.60
C VAL A 333 -25.48 9.23 4.94
N VAL A 334 -24.84 8.47 5.83
CA VAL A 334 -25.38 7.15 6.27
C VAL A 334 -26.73 7.29 6.98
N ASN A 335 -26.87 8.29 7.85
CA ASN A 335 -28.13 8.58 8.54
C ASN A 335 -29.21 9.01 7.56
N LEU A 336 -28.86 9.80 6.53
CA LEU A 336 -29.78 10.20 5.47
C LEU A 336 -30.27 8.99 4.68
N LEU A 337 -29.35 8.09 4.28
CA LEU A 337 -29.72 6.86 3.56
C LEU A 337 -30.65 6.00 4.40
N THR A 338 -30.34 5.81 5.69
CA THR A 338 -31.18 5.05 6.62
C THR A 338 -32.56 5.69 6.79
N ALA A 339 -32.63 7.01 6.89
CA ALA A 339 -33.89 7.72 7.08
C ALA A 339 -34.81 7.65 5.85
N HIS A 340 -34.25 7.56 4.64
CA HIS A 340 -35.01 7.53 3.38
C HIS A 340 -35.07 6.15 2.73
N GLU A 341 -34.53 5.10 3.36
CA GLU A 341 -34.40 3.75 2.81
C GLU A 341 -35.73 3.18 2.32
N ARG A 342 -36.77 3.31 3.15
CA ARG A 342 -38.12 2.83 2.84
C ARG A 342 -38.73 3.54 1.62
N PHE A 343 -38.72 4.88 1.63
CA PHE A 343 -39.25 5.67 0.50
C PHE A 343 -38.53 5.35 -0.81
N LEU A 344 -37.22 5.12 -0.76
CA LEU A 344 -36.43 4.77 -1.94
C LEU A 344 -36.71 3.33 -2.41
N GLY A 345 -36.71 2.36 -1.48
CA GLY A 345 -36.87 0.94 -1.78
C GLY A 345 -38.30 0.49 -2.08
N GLU A 346 -39.31 1.23 -1.63
CA GLU A 346 -40.73 0.91 -1.85
C GLU A 346 -41.33 1.86 -2.90
N ASP A 347 -41.51 3.15 -2.56
CA ASP A 347 -42.27 4.09 -3.38
C ASP A 347 -41.54 4.44 -4.69
N ILE A 348 -40.26 4.79 -4.60
CA ILE A 348 -39.46 5.15 -5.78
C ILE A 348 -39.15 3.93 -6.64
N GLN A 349 -38.77 2.80 -6.03
CA GLN A 349 -38.52 1.56 -6.77
C GLN A 349 -39.76 1.13 -7.57
N TYR A 350 -40.95 1.16 -6.95
CA TYR A 350 -42.21 0.88 -7.65
C TYR A 350 -42.42 1.78 -8.88
N LEU A 351 -42.07 3.06 -8.79
CA LEU A 351 -42.15 3.99 -9.91
C LEU A 351 -41.13 3.70 -11.01
N LEU A 352 -39.94 3.21 -10.66
CA LEU A 352 -38.95 2.76 -11.65
C LEU A 352 -39.44 1.51 -12.38
N ASP A 353 -39.88 0.50 -11.64
CA ASP A 353 -40.36 -0.78 -12.17
C ASP A 353 -41.54 -0.57 -13.12
N SER A 354 -42.52 0.25 -12.70
CA SER A 354 -43.73 0.54 -13.47
C SER A 354 -43.48 1.34 -14.77
N ASN A 355 -42.30 1.94 -14.93
CA ASN A 355 -41.94 2.79 -16.08
C ASN A 355 -40.78 2.22 -16.91
N GLY A 356 -40.45 0.93 -16.76
CA GLY A 356 -39.46 0.23 -17.58
C GLY A 356 -38.01 0.42 -17.13
N PHE A 357 -37.80 0.69 -15.83
CA PHE A 357 -36.48 0.83 -15.20
C PHE A 357 -36.26 -0.20 -14.07
N GLU A 358 -36.86 -1.37 -14.18
CA GLU A 358 -36.76 -2.49 -13.20
C GLU A 358 -35.32 -2.97 -12.94
N HIS A 359 -34.43 -2.74 -13.91
CA HIS A 359 -32.99 -3.06 -13.82
C HIS A 359 -32.19 -2.02 -13.02
N ILE A 360 -32.83 -1.00 -12.45
CA ILE A 360 -32.18 0.05 -11.67
C ILE A 360 -32.62 -0.04 -10.21
N ASP A 361 -31.65 -0.19 -9.32
CA ASP A 361 -31.86 -0.06 -7.88
C ASP A 361 -31.87 1.43 -7.46
N ALA A 362 -32.99 1.88 -6.91
CA ALA A 362 -33.20 3.26 -6.50
C ALA A 362 -32.24 3.71 -5.39
N ILE A 363 -31.94 2.85 -4.42
CA ILE A 363 -31.09 3.15 -3.26
C ILE A 363 -29.63 3.33 -3.73
N ASN A 364 -29.14 2.47 -4.62
CA ASN A 364 -27.81 2.54 -5.18
C ASN A 364 -27.61 3.79 -6.05
N GLU A 365 -28.57 4.12 -6.90
CA GLU A 365 -28.50 5.34 -7.69
C GLU A 365 -28.56 6.61 -6.83
N PHE A 366 -29.43 6.61 -5.82
CA PHE A 366 -29.53 7.72 -4.88
C PHE A 366 -28.25 7.87 -4.05
N THR A 367 -27.66 6.76 -3.59
CA THR A 367 -26.37 6.75 -2.88
C THR A 367 -25.26 7.31 -3.78
N SER A 368 -25.20 6.90 -5.04
CA SER A 368 -24.23 7.37 -6.03
C SER A 368 -24.27 8.90 -6.22
N LEU A 369 -25.45 9.52 -6.07
CA LEU A 369 -25.64 10.97 -6.16
C LEU A 369 -25.17 11.74 -4.90
N LEU A 370 -25.06 11.07 -3.74
CA LEU A 370 -24.62 11.68 -2.48
C LEU A 370 -23.11 11.62 -2.24
N LEU A 371 -22.39 10.74 -2.94
CA LEU A 371 -20.94 10.59 -2.81
C LEU A 371 -20.08 11.75 -3.37
N PRO A 372 -20.42 12.40 -4.51
CA PRO A 372 -19.56 13.42 -5.12
C PRO A 372 -19.22 14.62 -4.21
N PRO A 373 -20.15 15.17 -3.39
CA PRO A 373 -19.82 16.19 -2.40
C PRO A 373 -18.77 15.73 -1.38
N LEU A 374 -18.88 14.50 -0.86
CA LEU A 374 -17.89 13.93 0.05
C LEU A 374 -16.52 13.83 -0.62
N ALA A 375 -16.48 13.29 -1.84
CA ALA A 375 -15.23 13.18 -2.61
C ALA A 375 -14.62 14.55 -2.94
N SER A 376 -15.45 15.56 -3.22
CA SER A 376 -14.99 16.93 -3.45
C SER A 376 -14.41 17.55 -2.19
N ARG A 377 -15.07 17.34 -1.05
CA ARG A 377 -14.63 17.81 0.26
C ARG A 377 -13.30 17.19 0.66
N LEU A 378 -13.15 15.87 0.50
CA LEU A 378 -11.88 15.17 0.74
C LEU A 378 -10.77 15.79 -0.11
N ARG A 379 -10.96 15.90 -1.44
CA ARG A 379 -9.96 16.50 -2.35
C ARG A 379 -9.58 17.93 -1.99
N HIS A 380 -10.52 18.73 -1.49
CA HIS A 380 -10.26 20.11 -1.10
C HIS A 380 -9.39 20.22 0.16
N HIS A 381 -9.67 19.39 1.17
CA HIS A 381 -9.00 19.43 2.47
C HIS A 381 -7.71 18.63 2.52
N LEU A 382 -7.53 17.64 1.63
CA LEU A 382 -6.41 16.73 1.71
C LEU A 382 -5.03 17.41 1.66
N PRO A 383 -4.77 18.44 0.82
CA PRO A 383 -3.48 19.14 0.84
C PRO A 383 -3.09 19.70 2.21
N GLN A 384 -4.08 20.08 3.04
CA GLN A 384 -3.84 20.51 4.42
C GLN A 384 -3.61 19.30 5.35
N LEU A 385 -4.39 18.23 5.17
CA LEU A 385 -4.23 16.97 5.94
C LEU A 385 -2.85 16.33 5.76
N LEU A 386 -2.20 16.48 4.60
CA LEU A 386 -0.84 15.98 4.35
C LEU A 386 0.22 16.58 5.30
N SER A 387 -0.08 17.70 5.97
CA SER A 387 0.78 18.31 6.99
C SER A 387 0.43 17.87 8.43
N MET A 388 -0.61 17.05 8.60
CA MET A 388 -1.12 16.58 9.89
C MET A 388 -1.30 15.05 9.88
N PRO A 389 -0.20 14.26 9.97
CA PRO A 389 -0.25 12.80 9.81
C PRO A 389 -1.29 12.08 10.70
N PRO A 390 -1.45 12.39 12.00
CA PRO A 390 -2.44 11.72 12.84
C PRO A 390 -3.89 11.96 12.39
N VAL A 391 -4.17 13.17 11.88
CA VAL A 391 -5.51 13.54 11.40
C VAL A 391 -5.77 12.92 10.03
N LEU A 392 -4.74 12.82 9.18
CA LEU A 392 -4.81 12.11 7.91
C LEU A 392 -5.12 10.62 8.13
N ALA A 393 -4.39 9.96 9.02
CA ALA A 393 -4.62 8.55 9.39
C ALA A 393 -6.06 8.30 9.88
N HIS A 394 -6.56 9.15 10.79
CA HIS A 394 -7.95 9.11 11.24
C HIS A 394 -8.93 9.30 10.07
N THR A 395 -8.63 10.24 9.16
CA THR A 395 -9.47 10.48 7.98
C THR A 395 -9.55 9.28 7.06
N VAL A 396 -8.41 8.66 6.73
CA VAL A 396 -8.37 7.45 5.90
C VAL A 396 -9.19 6.34 6.56
N TYR A 397 -8.98 6.09 7.85
CA TYR A 397 -9.74 5.09 8.60
C TYR A 397 -11.25 5.34 8.57
N GLN A 398 -11.70 6.57 8.84
CA GLN A 398 -13.13 6.90 8.81
C GLN A 398 -13.76 6.73 7.42
N VAL A 399 -13.02 7.07 6.36
CA VAL A 399 -13.51 6.91 4.97
C VAL A 399 -13.57 5.43 4.59
N VAL A 400 -12.56 4.64 4.94
CA VAL A 400 -12.54 3.18 4.68
C VAL A 400 -13.68 2.48 5.43
N HIS A 401 -13.90 2.86 6.69
CA HIS A 401 -15.03 2.34 7.47
C HIS A 401 -16.38 2.73 6.86
N PHE A 402 -16.52 3.97 6.36
CA PHE A 402 -17.70 4.38 5.61
C PHE A 402 -17.93 3.53 4.36
N ASP A 403 -16.86 3.19 3.62
CA ASP A 403 -16.97 2.33 2.45
C ASP A 403 -17.43 0.92 2.81
N GLN A 404 -16.92 0.35 3.91
CA GLN A 404 -17.37 -0.94 4.43
C GLN A 404 -18.85 -0.90 4.85
N GLN A 405 -19.31 0.19 5.47
CA GLN A 405 -20.73 0.36 5.80
C GLN A 405 -21.59 0.35 4.54
N LEU A 406 -21.20 1.08 3.49
CA LEU A 406 -21.95 1.06 2.23
C LEU A 406 -21.94 -0.33 1.58
N ARG A 407 -20.80 -1.03 1.56
CA ARG A 407 -20.73 -2.42 1.06
C ARG A 407 -21.65 -3.36 1.84
N SER A 408 -21.69 -3.23 3.17
CA SER A 408 -22.57 -4.05 4.02
C SER A 408 -24.06 -3.81 3.76
N ARG A 409 -24.43 -2.63 3.25
CA ARG A 409 -25.79 -2.29 2.81
C ARG A 409 -26.10 -2.73 1.38
N GLY A 410 -25.19 -3.47 0.74
CA GLY A 410 -25.34 -3.91 -0.65
C GLY A 410 -25.07 -2.83 -1.69
N TYR A 411 -24.40 -1.72 -1.31
CA TYR A 411 -24.13 -0.65 -2.27
C TYR A 411 -23.19 -1.11 -3.38
N ARG A 412 -23.70 -1.04 -4.62
CA ARG A 412 -22.95 -1.31 -5.85
C ARG A 412 -23.26 -0.21 -6.88
N PRO A 413 -22.25 0.56 -7.34
CA PRO A 413 -22.46 1.58 -8.35
C PRO A 413 -22.79 0.91 -9.68
N ARG A 414 -23.76 1.50 -10.40
CA ARG A 414 -24.13 1.01 -11.73
C ARG A 414 -22.95 1.08 -12.71
N THR A 415 -22.78 0.03 -13.50
CA THR A 415 -21.79 -0.04 -14.60
C THR A 415 -22.43 0.01 -15.99
N TRP A 416 -23.74 -0.22 -16.09
CA TRP A 416 -24.51 -0.19 -17.34
C TRP A 416 -25.20 1.15 -17.61
N PRO A 417 -25.60 1.45 -18.87
CA PRO A 417 -26.33 2.67 -19.21
C PRO A 417 -27.67 2.81 -18.49
N THR A 418 -28.12 4.06 -18.31
CA THR A 418 -29.40 4.40 -17.66
C THR A 418 -30.61 3.81 -18.38
N VAL A 419 -30.61 3.81 -19.71
CA VAL A 419 -31.66 3.21 -20.54
C VAL A 419 -31.01 2.11 -21.37
N LEU A 420 -31.55 0.89 -21.26
CA LEU A 420 -31.14 -0.25 -22.06
C LEU A 420 -31.91 -0.24 -23.38
N ARG A 421 -31.24 -0.61 -24.47
CA ARG A 421 -31.93 -0.87 -25.75
C ARG A 421 -32.74 -2.16 -25.65
N PRO A 422 -33.79 -2.34 -26.47
CA PRO A 422 -34.60 -3.56 -26.46
C PRO A 422 -33.80 -4.87 -26.63
N ASP A 423 -32.63 -4.80 -27.28
CA ASP A 423 -31.73 -5.92 -27.55
C ASP A 423 -30.58 -6.04 -26.52
N GLU A 424 -30.46 -5.08 -25.59
CA GLU A 424 -29.40 -5.03 -24.58
C GLU A 424 -29.95 -5.60 -23.25
N VAL A 425 -29.45 -6.77 -22.88
CA VAL A 425 -29.65 -7.33 -21.53
C VAL A 425 -28.64 -6.68 -20.60
N PRO A 426 -28.98 -6.36 -19.33
CA PRO A 426 -27.98 -5.97 -18.34
C PRO A 426 -26.84 -7.01 -18.39
N PRO A 427 -25.58 -6.59 -18.56
CA PRO A 427 -24.47 -7.54 -18.51
C PRO A 427 -24.50 -8.29 -17.17
N GLU A 428 -24.07 -9.56 -17.17
CA GLU A 428 -23.79 -10.27 -15.91
C GLU A 428 -22.92 -9.35 -15.05
N GLU A 429 -23.28 -9.24 -13.76
CA GLU A 429 -22.62 -8.34 -12.83
C GLU A 429 -21.10 -8.51 -12.96
N ASP A 430 -20.42 -7.50 -13.50
CA ASP A 430 -18.96 -7.47 -13.43
C ASP A 430 -18.62 -7.56 -11.94
N ASP A 431 -17.85 -8.59 -11.53
CA ASP A 431 -17.29 -8.75 -10.19
C ASP A 431 -16.38 -7.56 -9.77
N ALA A 432 -16.27 -6.52 -10.61
CA ALA A 432 -15.57 -5.29 -10.34
C ALA A 432 -16.20 -4.55 -9.16
N GLU A 433 -15.74 -4.91 -7.97
CA GLU A 433 -16.15 -4.33 -6.71
C GLU A 433 -15.93 -2.82 -6.69
N TRP A 434 -16.89 -2.09 -6.10
CA TRP A 434 -16.74 -0.66 -5.88
C TRP A 434 -15.47 -0.36 -5.09
N GLU A 435 -14.60 0.37 -5.75
CA GLU A 435 -13.33 0.86 -5.25
C GLU A 435 -13.44 1.60 -3.90
N GLY A 436 -14.56 2.26 -3.63
CA GLY A 436 -14.77 3.01 -2.39
C GLY A 436 -14.56 4.52 -2.57
N LEU A 437 -15.03 5.30 -1.59
CA LEU A 437 -14.69 6.70 -1.46
C LEU A 437 -13.22 6.88 -1.06
N SER A 438 -12.65 5.92 -0.32
CA SER A 438 -11.25 5.90 0.11
C SER A 438 -10.28 6.03 -1.05
N GLU A 439 -10.64 5.54 -2.23
CA GLU A 439 -9.83 5.62 -3.44
C GLU A 439 -9.68 7.04 -3.99
N THR A 440 -10.49 7.98 -3.51
CA THR A 440 -10.22 9.40 -3.70
C THR A 440 -8.87 9.81 -3.09
N ILE A 441 -8.48 9.18 -1.98
CA ILE A 441 -7.23 9.41 -1.26
C ILE A 441 -6.18 8.39 -1.72
N LEU A 442 -6.49 7.09 -1.60
CA LEU A 442 -5.54 6.00 -1.82
C LEU A 442 -5.11 5.87 -3.28
N GLY A 443 -5.98 6.21 -4.24
CA GLY A 443 -5.68 6.12 -5.67
C GLY A 443 -4.75 7.21 -6.20
N ARG A 444 -4.20 8.09 -5.34
CA ARG A 444 -3.17 9.05 -5.71
C ARG A 444 -1.89 8.73 -4.95
N ASP A 445 -0.87 8.28 -5.67
CA ASP A 445 0.41 7.85 -5.13
C ASP A 445 1.03 8.91 -4.20
N GLU A 446 1.05 10.19 -4.63
CA GLU A 446 1.55 11.30 -3.80
C GLU A 446 0.87 11.43 -2.43
N TRP A 447 -0.41 11.08 -2.33
CA TRP A 447 -1.18 11.19 -1.09
C TRP A 447 -1.05 9.95 -0.24
N PHE A 448 -1.06 8.79 -0.89
CA PHE A 448 -0.86 7.51 -0.25
C PHE A 448 0.55 7.39 0.35
N ASP A 449 1.59 7.73 -0.41
CA ASP A 449 2.99 7.67 0.04
C ASP A 449 3.23 8.58 1.24
N ARG A 450 2.66 9.79 1.23
CA ARG A 450 2.76 10.72 2.37
C ARG A 450 2.05 10.21 3.62
N TRP A 451 0.96 9.46 3.46
CA TRP A 451 0.32 8.79 4.58
C TRP A 451 1.18 7.60 5.07
N LEU A 452 1.67 6.77 4.16
CA LEU A 452 2.51 5.61 4.45
C LEU A 452 3.79 6.01 5.19
N ASP A 453 4.44 7.10 4.77
CA ASP A 453 5.61 7.66 5.46
C ASP A 453 5.28 8.16 6.88
N GLY A 454 4.12 8.80 7.05
CA GLY A 454 3.65 9.23 8.37
C GLY A 454 3.32 8.08 9.30
N GLU A 455 2.75 6.99 8.78
CA GLU A 455 2.56 5.74 9.53
C GLU A 455 3.91 5.10 9.87
N ARG A 456 4.88 5.08 8.95
CA ARG A 456 6.21 4.54 9.21
C ARG A 456 6.88 5.26 10.38
N GLU A 457 6.90 6.60 10.36
CA GLU A 457 7.46 7.41 11.45
C GLU A 457 6.75 7.12 12.79
N PHE A 458 5.42 7.03 12.78
CA PHE A 458 4.63 6.72 13.97
C PHE A 458 4.96 5.33 14.56
N PHE A 459 5.04 4.30 13.72
CA PHE A 459 5.33 2.93 14.18
C PHE A 459 6.79 2.74 14.57
N ASP A 460 7.73 3.42 13.90
CA ASP A 460 9.15 3.41 14.26
C ASP A 460 9.37 4.01 15.65
N GLU A 461 8.80 5.18 15.95
CA GLU A 461 8.86 5.80 17.27
C GLU A 461 8.34 4.87 18.36
N ARG A 462 7.18 4.24 18.13
CA ARG A 462 6.59 3.29 19.07
C ARG A 462 7.42 2.04 19.26
N TYR A 463 8.02 1.53 18.19
CA TYR A 463 8.93 0.40 18.28
C TYR A 463 10.13 0.72 19.18
N TYR A 464 10.75 1.89 19.01
CA TYR A 464 11.87 2.31 19.85
C TYR A 464 11.47 2.47 21.32
N ASP A 465 10.29 3.01 21.60
CA ASP A 465 9.75 3.08 22.96
C ASP A 465 9.59 1.68 23.60
N CYS A 466 9.08 0.71 22.82
CA CYS A 466 8.88 -0.66 23.28
C CYS A 466 10.19 -1.31 23.76
N ILE A 467 11.30 -1.09 23.04
CA ILE A 467 12.60 -1.69 23.36
C ILE A 467 13.47 -0.86 24.31
N ALA A 468 13.19 0.44 24.46
CA ALA A 468 13.95 1.36 25.31
C ALA A 468 13.43 1.43 26.76
N THR A 469 12.21 0.95 27.03
CA THR A 469 11.64 0.96 28.38
C THR A 469 12.50 0.12 29.34
N GLY A 470 12.67 0.58 30.59
CA GLY A 470 13.56 -0.08 31.56
C GLY A 470 13.20 -1.53 31.91
N ASP A 471 11.94 -1.92 31.72
CA ASP A 471 11.40 -3.26 31.93
C ASP A 471 11.30 -4.10 30.64
N ALA A 472 11.72 -3.57 29.49
CA ALA A 472 11.50 -4.16 28.16
C ALA A 472 11.96 -5.62 28.08
N TRP A 473 13.08 -5.95 28.70
CA TRP A 473 13.67 -7.29 28.63
C TRP A 473 13.33 -8.17 29.84
N HIS A 474 12.34 -7.79 30.66
CA HIS A 474 11.86 -8.63 31.75
C HIS A 474 10.85 -9.65 31.21
N ILE A 475 10.96 -10.88 31.71
CA ILE A 475 10.03 -11.97 31.38
C ILE A 475 8.73 -11.71 32.14
N VAL A 476 7.61 -11.78 31.43
CA VAL A 476 6.28 -11.55 31.98
C VAL A 476 5.94 -12.67 32.98
N SER A 477 5.22 -12.31 34.06
CA SER A 477 4.81 -13.29 35.07
C SER A 477 3.76 -14.25 34.51
N GLU A 478 3.62 -15.43 35.10
CA GLU A 478 2.63 -16.42 34.64
C GLU A 478 1.18 -15.97 34.93
N GLU A 479 0.99 -15.07 35.90
CA GLU A 479 -0.33 -14.54 36.29
C GLU A 479 -0.82 -13.45 35.32
N ASP A 480 0.10 -12.81 34.60
CA ASP A 480 -0.19 -11.70 33.68
C ASP A 480 -0.34 -12.16 32.22
N ILE A 481 -0.25 -13.47 31.95
CA ILE A 481 -0.38 -14.06 30.60
C ILE A 481 -1.66 -14.88 30.53
N ASP A 482 -2.45 -14.68 29.47
CA ASP A 482 -3.67 -15.44 29.26
C ASP A 482 -3.36 -16.91 28.93
N ALA A 483 -4.07 -17.81 29.61
CA ALA A 483 -3.94 -19.26 29.44
C ALA A 483 -4.43 -19.69 28.04
N GLY A 484 -3.50 -19.73 27.08
CA GLY A 484 -3.77 -20.09 25.68
C GLY A 484 -2.90 -19.36 24.66
N GLU A 485 -2.20 -18.29 25.04
CA GLU A 485 -1.39 -17.48 24.12
C GLU A 485 -0.04 -18.12 23.71
N SER A 486 0.37 -19.26 24.25
CA SER A 486 1.58 -19.95 23.76
C SER A 486 1.36 -21.45 23.66
N GLY A 487 1.52 -21.98 22.44
CA GLY A 487 1.47 -23.42 22.19
C GLY A 487 2.59 -24.19 22.91
N SER A 488 3.73 -23.56 23.18
CA SER A 488 4.85 -24.18 23.91
C SER A 488 4.85 -23.89 25.42
N GLY A 489 4.02 -22.95 25.87
CA GLY A 489 4.04 -22.40 27.23
C GLY A 489 5.20 -21.43 27.49
N THR A 490 5.87 -20.94 26.45
CA THR A 490 6.98 -19.98 26.57
C THR A 490 6.43 -18.62 26.96
N ARG A 491 7.05 -17.99 27.97
CA ARG A 491 6.66 -16.67 28.43
C ARG A 491 7.45 -15.57 27.72
N PRO A 492 6.79 -14.54 27.18
CA PRO A 492 7.47 -13.46 26.47
C PRO A 492 8.23 -12.56 27.43
N THR A 493 9.08 -11.72 26.86
CA THR A 493 9.48 -10.48 27.53
C THR A 493 8.47 -9.37 27.28
N ASN A 494 8.43 -8.33 28.13
CA ASN A 494 7.57 -7.16 27.92
C ASN A 494 7.75 -6.54 26.53
N SER A 495 8.99 -6.51 26.02
CA SER A 495 9.29 -5.99 24.68
C SER A 495 8.70 -6.86 23.58
N ALA A 496 8.79 -8.19 23.69
CA ALA A 496 8.21 -9.10 22.71
C ALA A 496 6.67 -8.99 22.70
N LEU A 497 6.06 -8.85 23.88
CA LEU A 497 4.62 -8.62 24.01
C LEU A 497 4.19 -7.30 23.38
N ARG A 498 4.86 -6.19 23.71
CA ARG A 498 4.56 -4.87 23.14
C ARG A 498 4.81 -4.81 21.63
N VAL A 499 5.84 -5.47 21.12
CA VAL A 499 6.12 -5.56 19.67
C VAL A 499 5.05 -6.39 18.96
N LYS A 500 4.56 -7.48 19.58
CA LYS A 500 3.40 -8.25 19.10
C LYS A 500 2.16 -7.38 19.03
N GLU A 501 1.83 -6.64 20.09
CA GLU A 501 0.70 -5.70 20.11
C GLU A 501 0.85 -4.61 19.05
N LEU A 502 2.06 -4.11 18.83
CA LEU A 502 2.36 -3.09 17.83
C LEU A 502 2.19 -3.63 16.41
N ALA A 503 2.60 -4.86 16.15
CA ALA A 503 2.40 -5.56 14.88
C ALA A 503 0.91 -5.81 14.59
N GLU A 504 0.12 -6.19 15.60
CA GLU A 504 -1.34 -6.35 15.48
C GLU A 504 -2.04 -5.02 15.24
N GLN A 505 -1.65 -3.96 15.97
CA GLN A 505 -2.16 -2.61 15.72
C GLN A 505 -1.85 -2.13 14.29
N LEU A 506 -0.66 -2.46 13.77
CA LEU A 506 -0.29 -2.18 12.38
C LEU A 506 -1.16 -2.98 11.42
N ALA A 507 -1.38 -4.28 11.66
CA ALA A 507 -2.27 -5.11 10.86
C ALA A 507 -3.69 -4.53 10.80
N ASP A 508 -4.24 -4.08 11.93
CA ASP A 508 -5.56 -3.45 12.01
C ASP A 508 -5.67 -2.16 11.18
N ARG A 509 -4.55 -1.44 10.93
CA ARG A 509 -4.55 -0.24 10.08
C ARG A 509 -4.84 -0.55 8.63
N TYR A 510 -4.22 -1.60 8.09
CA TYR A 510 -4.27 -1.87 6.65
C TYR A 510 -5.19 -3.04 6.27
N ARG A 511 -5.58 -3.92 7.21
CA ARG A 511 -6.60 -4.96 7.00
C ARG A 511 -7.90 -4.45 6.34
N PRO A 512 -8.45 -3.27 6.68
CA PRO A 512 -9.69 -2.80 6.06
C PRO A 512 -9.50 -2.18 4.66
N LEU A 513 -8.25 -1.99 4.20
CA LEU A 513 -7.97 -1.40 2.90
C LEU A 513 -8.21 -2.39 1.75
N PRO A 514 -8.47 -1.89 0.53
CA PRO A 514 -8.43 -2.71 -0.68
C PRO A 514 -7.07 -3.41 -0.83
N LEU A 515 -7.06 -4.67 -1.27
CA LEU A 515 -5.85 -5.52 -1.35
C LEU A 515 -4.67 -4.90 -2.11
N ARG A 516 -4.94 -4.01 -3.08
CA ARG A 516 -3.88 -3.30 -3.80
C ARG A 516 -3.04 -2.38 -2.92
N HIS A 517 -3.65 -1.83 -1.87
CA HIS A 517 -3.04 -0.86 -0.96
C HIS A 517 -2.47 -1.51 0.31
N THR A 518 -2.71 -2.80 0.54
CA THR A 518 -2.19 -3.53 1.71
C THR A 518 -0.73 -3.95 1.54
N LEU A 519 -0.29 -4.24 0.30
CA LEU A 519 1.07 -4.70 0.03
C LEU A 519 2.15 -3.69 0.45
N PRO A 520 2.04 -2.38 0.15
CA PRO A 520 3.02 -1.40 0.62
C PRO A 520 3.15 -1.36 2.14
N PHE A 521 2.05 -1.48 2.89
CA PHE A 521 2.08 -1.56 4.36
C PHE A 521 2.80 -2.81 4.85
N LEU A 522 2.48 -3.96 4.27
CA LEU A 522 3.11 -5.23 4.62
C LEU A 522 4.63 -5.19 4.37
N LEU A 523 5.03 -4.85 3.15
CA LEU A 523 6.42 -4.97 2.68
C LEU A 523 7.32 -3.87 3.24
N SER A 524 6.80 -2.66 3.42
CA SER A 524 7.61 -1.50 3.82
C SER A 524 7.48 -1.09 5.29
N LEU A 525 6.51 -1.62 6.04
CA LEU A 525 6.35 -1.36 7.48
C LEU A 525 6.29 -2.66 8.30
N HIS A 526 5.36 -3.59 8.01
CA HIS A 526 5.10 -4.73 8.90
C HIS A 526 6.26 -5.72 8.96
N LEU A 527 6.74 -6.22 7.82
CA LEU A 527 7.90 -7.12 7.82
C LEU A 527 9.17 -6.42 8.34
N PRO A 528 9.49 -5.17 7.95
CA PRO A 528 10.61 -4.42 8.52
C PRO A 528 10.54 -4.22 10.04
N LEU A 529 9.35 -4.06 10.64
CA LEU A 529 9.16 -4.00 12.09
C LEU A 529 9.68 -5.28 12.76
N LEU A 530 9.25 -6.45 12.26
CA LEU A 530 9.65 -7.75 12.77
C LEU A 530 11.16 -7.99 12.57
N GLN A 531 11.69 -7.62 11.41
CA GLN A 531 13.11 -7.72 11.09
C GLN A 531 13.96 -6.82 11.99
N SER A 532 13.48 -5.62 12.33
CA SER A 532 14.17 -4.72 13.25
C SER A 532 14.29 -5.32 14.65
N TYR A 533 13.24 -6.01 15.11
CA TYR A 533 13.27 -6.72 16.39
C TYR A 533 14.20 -7.94 16.34
N ALA A 534 14.15 -8.74 15.26
CA ALA A 534 15.09 -9.85 15.04
C ALA A 534 16.55 -9.36 15.02
N ALA A 535 16.85 -8.28 14.29
CA ALA A 535 18.17 -7.67 14.23
C ALA A 535 18.65 -7.18 15.60
N ARG A 536 17.73 -6.67 16.44
CA ARG A 536 18.06 -6.27 17.82
C ARG A 536 18.47 -7.48 18.67
N ILE A 537 17.78 -8.60 18.54
CA ILE A 537 18.13 -9.86 19.22
C ILE A 537 19.47 -10.38 18.70
N THR A 538 19.66 -10.43 17.38
CA THR A 538 20.93 -10.82 16.74
C THR A 538 22.10 -10.01 17.29
N SER A 539 21.97 -8.68 17.32
CA SER A 539 23.00 -7.79 17.85
C SER A 539 23.30 -8.06 19.33
N ALA A 540 22.29 -8.40 20.14
CA ALA A 540 22.48 -8.75 21.54
C ALA A 540 23.25 -10.08 21.70
N LEU A 541 22.96 -11.08 20.86
CA LEU A 541 23.68 -12.37 20.86
C LEU A 541 25.12 -12.22 20.34
N ASP A 542 25.34 -11.46 19.27
CA ASP A 542 26.69 -11.18 18.73
C ASP A 542 27.56 -10.42 19.73
N ALA A 543 26.98 -9.41 20.41
CA ALA A 543 27.65 -8.68 21.47
C ALA A 543 27.99 -9.60 22.66
N PHE A 544 27.09 -10.52 23.02
CA PHE A 544 27.38 -11.50 24.06
C PHE A 544 28.52 -12.43 23.66
N GLU A 545 28.51 -12.97 22.44
CA GLU A 545 29.53 -13.91 21.97
C GLU A 545 30.91 -13.25 21.88
N SER A 546 31.00 -12.04 21.33
CA SER A 546 32.26 -11.30 21.21
C SER A 546 32.90 -11.01 22.57
N LEU A 547 32.10 -10.57 23.56
CA LEU A 547 32.57 -10.30 24.93
C LEU A 547 32.89 -11.57 25.73
N SER A 548 32.16 -12.65 25.45
CA SER A 548 32.27 -13.89 26.22
C SER A 548 33.33 -14.85 25.66
N PHE A 549 33.50 -14.95 24.34
CA PHE A 549 34.33 -15.96 23.69
C PHE A 549 35.48 -15.38 22.84
N GLY A 550 35.61 -14.05 22.72
CA GLY A 550 36.84 -13.38 22.28
C GLY A 550 37.38 -13.83 20.91
N ILE A 551 36.54 -13.84 19.87
CA ILE A 551 36.93 -14.30 18.53
C ILE A 551 37.78 -13.24 17.76
N LEU A 552 37.88 -12.00 18.25
CA LEU A 552 38.67 -10.93 17.60
C LEU A 552 40.15 -10.94 18.03
N PRO A 553 41.12 -11.01 17.08
CA PRO A 553 42.55 -10.89 17.38
C PRO A 553 42.85 -9.51 18.00
N GLY A 554 43.17 -9.48 19.29
CA GLY A 554 43.56 -8.27 20.02
C GLY A 554 42.58 -7.77 21.08
N ALA A 555 41.37 -8.33 21.17
CA ALA A 555 40.46 -8.09 22.29
C ALA A 555 40.79 -9.08 23.43
N LEU A 556 41.58 -8.65 24.41
CA LEU A 556 41.71 -9.39 25.66
C LEU A 556 40.29 -9.54 26.25
N GLY A 557 39.78 -10.77 26.34
CA GLY A 557 38.45 -11.11 26.83
C GLY A 557 38.21 -10.65 28.26
N GLN A 558 37.93 -9.37 28.42
CA GLN A 558 37.45 -8.80 29.67
C GLN A 558 35.95 -9.03 29.72
N THR A 559 35.55 -10.20 30.23
CA THR A 559 34.15 -10.47 30.56
C THR A 559 33.70 -9.44 31.58
N THR A 560 32.78 -8.56 31.21
CA THR A 560 32.13 -7.65 32.16
C THR A 560 31.30 -8.47 33.16
N ALA A 561 31.09 -7.97 34.38
CA ALA A 561 30.25 -8.65 35.38
C ALA A 561 28.82 -8.99 34.87
N ALA A 562 28.34 -8.27 33.84
CA ALA A 562 27.04 -8.48 33.23
C ALA A 562 26.99 -9.62 32.19
N THR A 563 28.13 -10.16 31.76
CA THR A 563 28.26 -11.30 30.82
C THR A 563 28.91 -12.53 31.45
N ALA A 564 29.16 -12.49 32.76
CA ALA A 564 29.74 -13.59 33.53
C ALA A 564 28.68 -14.23 34.44
N GLY A 565 28.86 -15.51 34.78
CA GLY A 565 27.98 -16.26 35.67
C GLY A 565 26.49 -16.18 35.33
N VAL A 566 25.65 -16.06 36.35
CA VAL A 566 24.18 -16.07 36.21
C VAL A 566 23.66 -14.90 35.38
N GLY A 567 24.29 -13.72 35.45
CA GLY A 567 23.88 -12.55 34.68
C GLY A 567 23.97 -12.75 33.16
N GLY A 568 24.99 -13.50 32.71
CA GLY A 568 25.13 -13.89 31.31
C GLY A 568 24.00 -14.82 30.85
N VAL A 569 23.66 -15.83 31.66
CA VAL A 569 22.54 -16.73 31.40
C VAL A 569 21.23 -15.96 31.30
N VAL A 570 20.93 -15.05 32.24
CA VAL A 570 19.70 -14.25 32.23
C VAL A 570 19.54 -13.47 30.92
N ARG A 571 20.62 -12.89 30.38
CA ARG A 571 20.56 -12.17 29.10
C ARG A 571 20.24 -13.09 27.92
N LEU A 572 20.90 -14.23 27.83
CA LEU A 572 20.66 -15.22 26.78
C LEU A 572 19.23 -15.76 26.86
N VAL A 573 18.77 -16.09 28.06
CA VAL A 573 17.39 -16.52 28.31
C VAL A 573 16.40 -15.48 27.78
N ARG A 574 16.56 -14.20 28.14
CA ARG A 574 15.68 -13.11 27.67
C ARG A 574 15.65 -13.00 26.14
N ALA A 575 16.80 -13.11 25.49
CA ALA A 575 16.89 -13.11 24.03
C ALA A 575 16.20 -14.34 23.41
N GLY A 576 16.43 -15.53 23.98
CA GLY A 576 15.88 -16.79 23.49
C GLY A 576 14.36 -16.88 23.63
N VAL A 577 13.80 -16.53 24.80
CA VAL A 577 12.35 -16.56 25.00
C VAL A 577 11.62 -15.50 24.14
N SER A 578 12.24 -14.33 23.92
CA SER A 578 11.68 -13.31 23.03
C SER A 578 11.64 -13.78 21.58
N ALA A 579 12.72 -14.44 21.11
CA ALA A 579 12.79 -15.00 19.77
C ALA A 579 11.79 -16.15 19.59
N ARG A 580 11.74 -17.10 20.54
CA ARG A 580 10.80 -18.22 20.52
C ARG A 580 9.34 -17.73 20.47
N TRP A 581 9.01 -16.76 21.31
CA TRP A 581 7.67 -16.15 21.34
C TRP A 581 7.30 -15.53 19.98
N MET A 582 8.19 -14.73 19.40
CA MET A 582 7.90 -14.11 18.11
C MET A 582 7.80 -15.11 16.97
N SER A 583 8.54 -16.23 17.03
CA SER A 583 8.41 -17.33 16.06
C SER A 583 7.00 -17.94 16.12
N GLU A 584 6.47 -18.22 17.31
CA GLU A 584 5.10 -18.72 17.52
C GLU A 584 4.05 -17.73 17.00
N ARG A 585 4.23 -16.42 17.23
CA ARG A 585 3.34 -15.39 16.68
C ARG A 585 3.36 -15.33 15.16
N CYS A 586 4.54 -15.44 14.55
CA CYS A 586 4.65 -15.47 13.09
C CYS A 586 3.97 -16.70 12.49
N GLU A 587 4.01 -17.85 13.17
CA GLU A 587 3.28 -19.05 12.78
C GLU A 587 1.76 -18.82 12.82
N GLU A 588 1.24 -18.31 13.93
CA GLU A 588 -0.20 -18.01 14.08
C GLU A 588 -0.69 -16.97 13.07
N TRP A 589 0.06 -15.88 12.85
CA TRP A 589 -0.29 -14.87 11.85
C TRP A 589 -0.22 -15.41 10.42
N GLY A 590 0.64 -16.41 10.18
CA GLY A 590 0.72 -17.12 8.90
C GLY A 590 -0.55 -17.90 8.56
N GLU A 591 -1.31 -18.33 9.57
CA GLU A 591 -2.57 -19.09 9.41
C GLU A 591 -3.83 -18.20 9.32
N ASP A 592 -3.72 -16.89 9.57
CA ASP A 592 -4.86 -15.97 9.47
C ASP A 592 -5.31 -15.81 8.00
N ALA A 593 -6.61 -15.96 7.78
CA ALA A 593 -7.24 -15.94 6.44
C ALA A 593 -6.92 -14.67 5.63
N PHE A 594 -6.77 -13.51 6.29
CA PHE A 594 -6.39 -12.27 5.63
C PHE A 594 -4.96 -12.34 5.08
N PHE A 595 -4.01 -12.85 5.86
CA PHE A 595 -2.61 -12.98 5.42
C PHE A 595 -2.43 -14.05 4.35
N LEU A 596 -3.20 -15.14 4.41
CA LEU A 596 -3.25 -16.15 3.33
C LEU A 596 -3.79 -15.55 2.03
N THR A 597 -4.90 -14.80 2.10
CA THR A 597 -5.44 -14.08 0.93
C THR A 597 -4.41 -13.08 0.36
N LEU A 598 -3.69 -12.40 1.25
CA LEU A 598 -2.65 -11.46 0.87
C LEU A 598 -1.45 -12.17 0.22
N TYR A 599 -1.11 -13.39 0.63
CA TYR A 599 -0.04 -14.20 0.06
C TYR A 599 -0.38 -14.61 -1.38
N GLU A 600 -1.61 -15.05 -1.60
CA GLU A 600 -2.14 -15.37 -2.93
C GLU A 600 -2.13 -14.13 -3.84
N TYR A 601 -2.57 -12.99 -3.29
CA TYR A 601 -2.53 -11.71 -4.01
C TYR A 601 -1.09 -11.29 -4.36
N LEU A 602 -0.15 -11.36 -3.41
CA LEU A 602 1.27 -11.09 -3.61
C LEU A 602 1.86 -11.96 -4.72
N SER A 603 1.59 -13.27 -4.68
CA SER A 603 2.05 -14.25 -5.67
C SER A 603 1.52 -13.93 -7.08
N SER A 604 0.24 -13.57 -7.18
CA SER A 604 -0.38 -13.16 -8.44
C SER A 604 0.20 -11.82 -8.96
N ALA A 605 0.48 -10.88 -8.05
CA ALA A 605 0.95 -9.55 -8.38
C ALA A 605 2.39 -9.58 -8.87
N SER A 606 3.27 -10.30 -8.17
CA SER A 606 4.68 -10.48 -8.56
C SER A 606 4.82 -11.20 -9.91
N SER A 607 3.93 -12.15 -10.22
CA SER A 607 3.93 -12.84 -11.52
C SER A 607 3.44 -11.99 -12.69
N THR A 608 2.82 -10.84 -12.43
CA THR A 608 2.21 -9.97 -13.45
C THR A 608 3.10 -8.75 -13.73
N PRO A 609 3.70 -8.62 -14.93
CA PRO A 609 4.60 -7.51 -15.23
C PRO A 609 3.92 -6.14 -15.10
N GLY A 610 4.55 -5.21 -14.37
CA GLY A 610 4.11 -3.82 -14.24
C GLY A 610 2.95 -3.59 -13.27
N LYS A 611 2.60 -4.57 -12.42
CA LYS A 611 1.56 -4.44 -11.39
C LYS A 611 2.09 -3.90 -10.06
N LEU A 612 3.39 -4.08 -9.80
CA LEU A 612 4.12 -3.51 -8.67
C LEU A 612 5.16 -2.53 -9.20
N ASP A 613 5.49 -1.52 -8.41
CA ASP A 613 6.69 -0.70 -8.63
C ASP A 613 7.95 -1.57 -8.42
N ASP A 614 9.07 -1.20 -9.05
CA ASP A 614 10.32 -1.95 -9.04
C ASP A 614 10.79 -2.25 -7.60
N THR A 615 10.65 -1.28 -6.69
CA THR A 615 11.03 -1.44 -5.28
C THR A 615 10.19 -2.46 -4.52
N LEU A 616 8.88 -2.50 -4.80
CA LEU A 616 7.94 -3.45 -4.20
C LEU A 616 8.05 -4.83 -4.86
N GLN A 617 8.42 -4.89 -6.15
CA GLN A 617 8.67 -6.14 -6.86
C GLN A 617 9.86 -6.89 -6.25
N ASP A 618 10.99 -6.21 -6.03
CA ASP A 618 12.17 -6.82 -5.40
C ASP A 618 11.85 -7.34 -3.98
N ALA A 619 11.09 -6.56 -3.21
CA ALA A 619 10.67 -6.96 -1.86
C ALA A 619 9.68 -8.15 -1.89
N ALA A 620 8.76 -8.17 -2.85
CA ALA A 620 7.81 -9.26 -3.03
C ALA A 620 8.51 -10.57 -3.41
N GLU A 621 9.42 -10.53 -4.39
CA GLU A 621 10.23 -11.69 -4.80
C GLU A 621 11.06 -12.22 -3.63
N ALA A 622 11.71 -11.33 -2.87
CA ALA A 622 12.46 -11.73 -1.68
C ALA A 622 11.61 -12.39 -0.59
N VAL A 623 10.33 -12.03 -0.47
CA VAL A 623 9.40 -12.73 0.44
C VAL A 623 9.05 -14.09 -0.14
N LEU A 624 8.59 -14.15 -1.40
CA LEU A 624 8.14 -15.37 -2.06
C LEU A 624 9.24 -16.45 -2.13
N ASP A 625 10.49 -16.07 -2.42
CA ASP A 625 11.63 -16.98 -2.50
C ASP A 625 11.99 -17.64 -1.15
N ASN A 626 11.58 -17.03 -0.03
CA ASN A 626 11.89 -17.50 1.32
C ASN A 626 10.64 -18.03 2.06
N SER A 627 9.49 -18.09 1.39
CA SER A 627 8.20 -18.52 1.93
C SER A 627 7.83 -19.94 1.50
N ASP A 628 7.32 -20.75 2.43
CA ASP A 628 6.86 -22.13 2.18
C ASP A 628 5.32 -22.22 2.23
N GLY A 629 4.64 -21.14 1.86
CA GLY A 629 3.17 -21.05 1.82
C GLY A 629 2.57 -19.92 2.64
N THR A 630 3.35 -19.21 3.47
CA THR A 630 2.86 -18.04 4.22
C THR A 630 3.81 -16.84 4.08
N ILE A 631 3.30 -15.62 4.27
CA ILE A 631 4.08 -14.37 4.17
C ILE A 631 5.15 -14.29 5.29
N PHE A 632 4.88 -14.86 6.46
CA PHE A 632 5.72 -14.73 7.65
C PHE A 632 6.75 -15.86 7.83
N ASP A 633 6.86 -16.80 6.89
CA ASP A 633 7.76 -17.96 7.01
C ASP A 633 9.23 -17.58 7.18
N ARG A 634 9.70 -16.54 6.46
CA ARG A 634 11.07 -16.05 6.58
C ARG A 634 11.34 -15.53 8.00
N GLU A 635 10.46 -14.68 8.50
CA GLU A 635 10.54 -14.08 9.83
C GLU A 635 10.44 -15.17 10.91
N ARG A 636 9.52 -16.14 10.76
CA ARG A 636 9.36 -17.30 11.64
C ARG A 636 10.66 -18.10 11.76
N LYS A 637 11.24 -18.51 10.62
CA LYS A 637 12.52 -19.26 10.56
C LYS A 637 13.67 -18.46 11.17
N THR A 638 13.70 -17.15 10.93
CA THR A 638 14.73 -16.26 11.51
C THR A 638 14.63 -16.26 13.03
N PHE A 639 13.44 -16.04 13.59
CA PHE A 639 13.24 -16.05 15.04
C PHE A 639 13.48 -17.44 15.66
N GLU A 640 13.10 -18.52 14.98
CA GLU A 640 13.39 -19.89 15.41
C GLU A 640 14.89 -20.13 15.51
N SER A 641 15.66 -19.77 14.47
CA SER A 641 17.11 -19.91 14.46
C SER A 641 17.80 -19.09 15.56
N LEU A 642 17.26 -17.91 15.91
CA LEU A 642 17.77 -17.07 17.00
C LEU A 642 17.48 -17.70 18.37
N ALA A 643 16.32 -18.33 18.54
CA ALA A 643 15.98 -19.06 19.75
C ALA A 643 16.95 -20.24 19.95
N GLU A 644 17.15 -21.07 18.92
CA GLU A 644 18.08 -22.21 18.95
C GLU A 644 19.53 -21.78 19.19
N ARG A 645 19.98 -20.68 18.55
CA ARG A 645 21.29 -20.10 18.79
C ARG A 645 21.45 -19.67 20.25
N SER A 646 20.43 -19.03 20.82
CA SER A 646 20.46 -18.64 22.23
C SER A 646 20.53 -19.85 23.16
N GLU A 647 19.77 -20.91 22.89
CA GLU A 647 19.81 -22.16 23.64
C GLU A 647 21.20 -22.82 23.63
N GLU A 648 21.86 -22.87 22.47
CA GLU A 648 23.23 -23.36 22.36
C GLU A 648 24.22 -22.49 23.16
N LEU A 649 24.06 -21.17 23.11
CA LEU A 649 24.89 -20.26 23.91
C LEU A 649 24.66 -20.42 25.42
N ILE A 650 23.43 -20.68 25.85
CA ILE A 650 23.09 -20.96 27.26
C ILE A 650 23.87 -22.19 27.72
N VAL A 651 23.84 -23.28 26.96
CA VAL A 651 24.55 -24.52 27.30
C VAL A 651 26.05 -24.26 27.37
N ARG A 652 26.63 -23.66 26.32
CA ARG A 652 28.07 -23.40 26.23
C ARG A 652 28.56 -22.48 27.34
N HIS A 653 27.83 -21.41 27.63
CA HIS A 653 28.17 -20.49 28.71
C HIS A 653 28.07 -21.17 30.07
N SER A 654 26.97 -21.88 30.35
CA SER A 654 26.76 -22.57 31.62
C SER A 654 27.87 -23.59 31.92
N VAL A 655 28.23 -24.42 30.93
CA VAL A 655 29.31 -25.40 31.06
C VAL A 655 30.64 -24.69 31.32
N ARG A 656 30.96 -23.63 30.56
CA ARG A 656 32.21 -22.89 30.72
C ARG A 656 32.36 -22.26 32.09
N GLU A 657 31.32 -21.59 32.59
CA GLU A 657 31.37 -20.89 33.88
C GLU A 657 31.57 -21.89 35.02
N VAL A 658 30.78 -22.98 35.04
CA VAL A 658 30.89 -24.02 36.07
C VAL A 658 32.24 -24.75 35.98
N VAL A 659 32.72 -25.08 34.78
CA VAL A 659 34.04 -25.72 34.59
C VAL A 659 35.19 -24.79 35.01
N SER A 660 35.05 -23.47 34.81
CA SER A 660 36.02 -22.50 35.30
C SER A 660 36.06 -22.46 36.82
N ASP A 661 34.89 -22.57 37.47
CA ASP A 661 34.77 -22.59 38.93
C ASP A 661 35.16 -23.95 39.54
N LEU A 662 35.13 -25.03 38.75
CA LEU A 662 35.62 -26.37 39.13
C LEU A 662 37.16 -26.49 39.13
N LYS A 663 37.92 -25.45 38.74
CA LYS A 663 39.39 -25.51 38.73
C LYS A 663 40.00 -25.97 40.06
N PRO A 664 39.60 -25.48 41.25
CA PRO A 664 40.15 -25.97 42.51
C PRO A 664 39.91 -27.47 42.71
N TYR A 665 38.73 -27.97 42.32
CA TYR A 665 38.38 -29.39 42.38
C TYR A 665 39.23 -30.25 41.42
N PHE A 666 39.53 -29.74 40.22
CA PHE A 666 40.47 -30.41 39.30
C PHE A 666 41.91 -30.48 39.83
N HIS A 667 42.35 -29.51 40.65
CA HIS A 667 43.71 -29.53 41.21
C HIS A 667 43.83 -30.34 42.50
N LYS A 668 42.72 -30.88 43.04
CA LYS A 668 42.73 -31.78 44.20
C LYS A 668 43.57 -33.04 43.90
N ARG A 669 44.27 -33.56 44.91
CA ARG A 669 45.03 -34.81 44.78
C ARG A 669 44.11 -36.02 44.95
N TRP A 670 43.98 -36.82 43.90
CA TRP A 670 43.13 -38.02 43.84
C TRP A 670 43.92 -39.33 44.03
N ASP A 671 45.25 -39.24 44.04
CA ASP A 671 46.22 -40.34 44.07
C ASP A 671 46.68 -40.71 45.49
N VAL A 672 46.23 -39.97 46.51
CA VAL A 672 46.63 -40.15 47.91
C VAL A 672 45.50 -40.82 48.68
N ALA A 673 45.82 -41.94 49.35
CA ALA A 673 44.89 -42.60 50.26
C ALA A 673 44.69 -41.76 51.53
N PRO A 674 43.47 -41.74 52.11
CA PRO A 674 43.21 -41.06 53.39
C PRO A 674 44.12 -41.63 54.49
N GLY A 675 44.54 -40.76 55.42
CA GLY A 675 45.38 -41.16 56.56
C GLY A 675 44.61 -42.02 57.55
N GLU A 676 45.32 -42.75 58.42
CA GLU A 676 44.69 -43.62 59.44
C GLU A 676 43.84 -42.85 60.48
N ASP A 677 44.02 -41.53 60.59
CA ASP A 677 43.26 -40.62 61.46
C ASP A 677 42.05 -39.96 60.76
N ASP A 678 41.87 -40.16 59.44
CA ASP A 678 40.76 -39.58 58.68
C ASP A 678 39.47 -40.40 58.89
N SER A 679 38.34 -39.71 59.12
CA SER A 679 37.04 -40.36 59.28
C SER A 679 36.63 -41.10 58.01
N THR A 680 36.13 -42.33 58.15
CA THR A 680 35.60 -43.14 57.04
C THR A 680 34.27 -42.63 56.46
N ASP A 681 33.67 -41.61 57.08
CA ASP A 681 32.40 -41.03 56.65
C ASP A 681 32.61 -40.07 55.46
N LEU A 682 32.00 -40.40 54.31
CA LEU A 682 32.03 -39.58 53.11
C LEU A 682 31.22 -38.28 53.33
N SER A 683 31.82 -37.14 52.98
CA SER A 683 31.18 -35.82 53.00
C SER A 683 31.48 -35.07 51.70
N LEU A 684 30.68 -34.05 51.37
CA LEU A 684 30.85 -33.31 50.12
C LEU A 684 32.21 -32.62 50.07
N SER A 685 32.96 -32.78 48.97
CA SER A 685 34.25 -32.09 48.79
C SER A 685 34.10 -30.57 48.92
N PRO A 686 34.89 -29.89 49.78
CA PRO A 686 34.73 -28.46 50.04
C PRO A 686 34.99 -27.59 48.79
N GLU A 687 35.81 -28.07 47.85
CA GLU A 687 36.08 -27.40 46.57
C GLU A 687 34.85 -27.34 45.65
N LEU A 688 33.79 -28.10 45.95
CA LEU A 688 32.56 -28.12 45.16
C LEU A 688 31.51 -27.09 45.62
N ILE A 689 31.70 -26.44 46.77
CA ILE A 689 30.69 -25.53 47.34
C ILE A 689 30.36 -24.39 46.35
N SER A 690 31.39 -23.70 45.84
CA SER A 690 31.22 -22.61 44.87
C SER A 690 30.60 -23.09 43.55
N PRO A 691 31.16 -24.09 42.83
CA PRO A 691 30.65 -24.49 41.53
C PRO A 691 29.23 -25.10 41.60
N LEU A 692 28.88 -25.80 42.68
CA LEU A 692 27.52 -26.32 42.85
C LEU A 692 26.51 -25.20 43.13
N SER A 693 26.89 -24.17 43.91
CA SER A 693 26.04 -23.00 44.12
C SER A 693 25.77 -22.22 42.83
N LEU A 694 26.79 -22.08 41.98
CA LEU A 694 26.70 -21.47 40.66
C LEU A 694 25.80 -22.29 39.73
N LEU A 695 26.03 -23.61 39.65
CA LEU A 695 25.20 -24.52 38.86
C LEU A 695 23.73 -24.47 39.29
N SER A 696 23.46 -24.53 40.60
CA SER A 696 22.11 -24.44 41.15
C SER A 696 21.43 -23.11 40.77
N SER A 697 22.16 -22.00 40.84
CA SER A 697 21.63 -20.67 40.48
C SER A 697 21.32 -20.54 38.98
N ILE A 698 22.20 -21.07 38.12
CA ILE A 698 21.98 -21.15 36.67
C ILE A 698 20.74 -21.99 36.36
N LEU A 699 20.66 -23.20 36.90
CA LEU A 699 19.54 -24.10 36.67
C LEU A 699 18.22 -23.53 37.20
N SER A 700 18.24 -22.85 38.36
CA SER A 700 17.07 -22.18 38.92
C SER A 700 16.55 -21.09 37.98
N THR A 701 17.46 -20.34 37.36
CA THR A 701 17.12 -19.32 36.36
C THR A 701 16.43 -19.94 35.13
N LEU A 702 16.94 -21.08 34.65
CA LEU A 702 16.32 -21.81 33.53
C LEU A 702 14.96 -22.39 33.90
N VAL A 703 14.82 -22.95 35.11
CA VAL A 703 13.57 -23.53 35.61
C VAL A 703 12.48 -22.48 35.76
N GLN A 704 12.85 -21.27 36.19
CA GLN A 704 11.94 -20.15 36.26
C GLN A 704 11.58 -19.65 34.86
N SER A 705 12.49 -19.65 33.89
CA SER A 705 12.26 -18.93 32.62
C SER A 705 11.67 -19.77 31.49
N PHE A 706 11.87 -21.10 31.51
CA PHE A 706 11.48 -21.98 30.40
C PHE A 706 10.41 -23.02 30.78
N PRO A 707 9.61 -23.48 29.79
CA PRO A 707 8.67 -24.57 29.97
C PRO A 707 9.34 -25.90 30.39
N PRO A 708 8.57 -26.85 30.99
CA PRO A 708 9.09 -28.12 31.48
C PRO A 708 9.87 -28.95 30.44
N ALA A 709 9.41 -28.98 29.20
CA ALA A 709 10.08 -29.70 28.12
C ALA A 709 11.46 -29.09 27.82
N MET A 710 11.51 -27.77 27.63
CA MET A 710 12.71 -27.05 27.24
C MET A 710 13.78 -27.07 28.35
N ARG A 711 13.38 -26.82 29.61
CA ARG A 711 14.33 -26.86 30.74
C ARG A 711 14.96 -28.24 30.93
N THR A 712 14.22 -29.32 30.62
CA THR A 712 14.75 -30.69 30.70
C THR A 712 15.79 -30.95 29.60
N THR A 713 15.53 -30.47 28.38
CA THR A 713 16.47 -30.59 27.26
C THR A 713 17.75 -29.81 27.51
N LEU A 714 17.65 -28.55 27.94
CA LEU A 714 18.79 -27.71 28.28
C LEU A 714 19.61 -28.30 29.42
N TYR A 715 18.96 -28.79 30.49
CA TYR A 715 19.65 -29.45 31.60
C TYR A 715 20.48 -30.65 31.12
N ARG A 716 19.91 -31.56 30.31
CA ARG A 716 20.64 -32.74 29.84
C ARG A 716 21.89 -32.37 29.03
N ARG A 717 21.80 -31.34 28.18
CA ARG A 717 22.94 -30.83 27.41
C ARG A 717 24.02 -30.22 28.31
N ILE A 718 23.62 -29.44 29.32
CA ILE A 718 24.55 -28.88 30.32
C ILE A 718 25.21 -30.01 31.11
N ALA A 719 24.42 -30.95 31.63
CA ALA A 719 24.89 -32.12 32.37
C ALA A 719 25.90 -32.94 31.55
N ALA A 720 25.58 -33.23 30.28
CA ALA A 720 26.49 -33.93 29.36
C ALA A 720 27.80 -33.17 29.15
N GLY A 721 27.75 -31.85 28.93
CA GLY A 721 28.95 -31.03 28.79
C GLY A 721 29.81 -31.00 30.07
N LEU A 722 29.19 -30.94 31.24
CA LEU A 722 29.89 -31.02 32.52
C LEU A 722 30.48 -32.41 32.77
N ALA A 723 29.72 -33.47 32.50
CA ALA A 723 30.16 -34.86 32.64
C ALA A 723 31.36 -35.15 31.73
N GLN A 724 31.33 -34.66 30.49
CA GLN A 724 32.47 -34.76 29.58
C GLN A 724 33.68 -33.99 30.11
N ALA A 725 33.49 -32.76 30.62
CA ALA A 725 34.58 -31.99 31.19
C ALA A 725 35.20 -32.66 32.43
N LEU A 726 34.39 -33.29 33.28
CA LEU A 726 34.88 -34.13 34.38
C LEU A 726 35.65 -35.34 33.84
N PHE A 727 35.15 -36.01 32.80
CA PHE A 727 35.86 -37.14 32.21
C PHE A 727 37.24 -36.74 31.68
N ASP A 728 37.30 -35.72 30.82
CA ASP A 728 38.53 -35.30 30.15
C ASP A 728 39.55 -34.70 31.12
N ARG A 729 39.09 -33.86 32.06
CA ARG A 729 39.95 -33.02 32.91
C ARG A 729 40.19 -33.57 34.31
N LEU A 730 39.40 -34.55 34.75
CA LEU A 730 39.52 -35.16 36.08
C LEU A 730 39.82 -36.66 35.97
N LEU A 731 38.91 -37.42 35.34
CA LEU A 731 38.99 -38.89 35.33
C LEU A 731 40.21 -39.40 34.57
N VAL A 732 40.42 -38.88 33.37
CA VAL A 732 41.49 -39.33 32.46
C VAL A 732 42.84 -38.70 32.78
N SER A 733 42.89 -37.57 33.48
CA SER A 733 44.12 -36.79 33.71
C SER A 733 44.82 -37.10 35.04
N HIS A 734 44.11 -37.61 36.05
CA HIS A 734 44.66 -37.89 37.38
C HIS A 734 44.85 -39.39 37.65
N GLY A 735 45.69 -39.71 38.63
CA GLY A 735 45.76 -41.04 39.23
C GLY A 735 44.72 -41.19 40.34
N TRP A 736 44.23 -42.41 40.55
CA TRP A 736 43.10 -42.69 41.45
C TRP A 736 43.41 -43.76 42.48
N THR A 737 42.73 -43.65 43.63
CA THR A 737 42.62 -44.69 44.66
C THR A 737 41.16 -45.15 44.75
N GLU A 738 40.91 -46.33 45.33
CA GLU A 738 39.55 -46.83 45.52
C GLU A 738 38.68 -45.87 46.34
N SER A 739 39.19 -45.38 47.46
CA SER A 739 38.50 -44.44 48.36
C SER A 739 38.24 -43.08 47.68
N SER A 740 39.18 -42.59 46.87
CA SER A 740 38.99 -41.31 46.17
C SER A 740 38.00 -41.43 45.00
N ALA A 741 37.91 -42.60 44.36
CA ALA A 741 36.87 -42.88 43.38
C ALA A 741 35.47 -42.99 44.03
N GLN A 742 35.37 -43.59 45.22
CA GLN A 742 34.13 -43.59 46.03
C GLN A 742 33.72 -42.16 46.44
N GLN A 743 34.69 -41.30 46.80
CA GLN A 743 34.43 -39.89 47.05
C GLN A 743 33.86 -39.17 45.82
N LEU A 744 34.38 -39.43 44.61
CA LEU A 744 33.81 -38.87 43.38
C LEU A 744 32.37 -39.34 43.13
N GLN A 745 32.08 -40.62 43.37
CA GLN A 745 30.70 -41.13 43.27
C GLN A 745 29.77 -40.40 44.25
N TYR A 746 30.23 -40.19 45.48
CA TYR A 746 29.50 -39.42 46.49
C TYR A 746 29.27 -37.98 46.03
N ASP A 747 30.30 -37.29 45.51
CA ASP A 747 30.22 -35.92 45.02
C ASP A 747 29.28 -35.76 43.81
N LEU A 748 29.24 -36.74 42.91
CA LEU A 748 28.28 -36.78 41.80
C LEU A 748 26.83 -36.96 42.31
N GLN A 749 26.62 -37.89 43.25
CA GLN A 749 25.29 -38.26 43.73
C GLN A 749 24.70 -37.24 44.71
N HIS A 750 25.51 -36.72 45.62
CA HIS A 750 25.10 -35.81 46.70
C HIS A 750 25.47 -34.34 46.45
N GLY A 751 26.29 -34.05 45.44
CA GLY A 751 26.60 -32.70 44.99
C GLY A 751 25.82 -32.31 43.74
N PHE A 752 26.29 -32.74 42.57
CA PHE A 752 25.76 -32.29 41.27
C PHE A 752 24.28 -32.62 41.05
N LEU A 753 23.87 -33.86 41.34
CA LEU A 753 22.47 -34.26 41.20
C LEU A 753 21.56 -33.56 42.23
N VAL A 754 22.05 -33.32 43.45
CA VAL A 754 21.28 -32.60 44.48
C VAL A 754 21.13 -31.13 44.08
N ALA A 755 22.17 -30.47 43.59
CA ALA A 755 22.11 -29.10 43.10
C ALA A 755 21.07 -28.94 41.97
N ALA A 756 21.01 -29.91 41.05
CA ALA A 756 19.99 -29.93 40.00
C ALA A 756 18.56 -30.13 40.55
N ARG A 757 18.39 -30.99 41.56
CA ARG A 757 17.11 -31.21 42.25
C ARG A 757 16.65 -29.96 43.01
N GLU A 758 17.55 -29.31 43.74
CA GLU A 758 17.26 -28.09 44.50
C GLU A 758 16.87 -26.93 43.59
N ALA A 759 17.44 -26.86 42.39
CA ALA A 759 17.05 -25.91 41.35
C ALA A 759 15.64 -26.14 40.77
N GLY A 760 14.97 -27.25 41.12
CA GLY A 760 13.59 -27.53 40.71
C GLY A 760 13.45 -28.40 39.44
N LEU A 761 14.51 -29.12 39.04
CA LEU A 761 14.42 -30.08 37.93
C LEU A 761 13.66 -31.36 38.33
N PRO A 762 12.97 -32.02 37.38
CA PRO A 762 12.21 -33.24 37.67
C PRO A 762 13.14 -34.37 38.12
N GLN A 763 12.73 -35.11 39.15
CA GLN A 763 13.49 -36.27 39.66
C GLN A 763 13.68 -37.35 38.58
N ARG A 764 12.66 -37.53 37.72
CA ARG A 764 12.70 -38.53 36.66
C ARG A 764 13.67 -38.08 35.55
N GLY A 765 14.74 -38.85 35.37
CA GLY A 765 15.74 -38.59 34.34
C GLY A 765 16.79 -37.55 34.73
N LEU A 766 16.89 -37.17 36.01
CA LEU A 766 17.90 -36.26 36.54
C LEU A 766 19.33 -36.76 36.31
N GLN A 767 19.52 -38.08 36.27
CA GLN A 767 20.81 -38.72 35.99
C GLN A 767 21.22 -38.63 34.52
N ARG A 768 20.29 -38.38 33.59
CA ARG A 768 20.59 -38.36 32.15
C ARG A 768 21.52 -37.21 31.82
N GLY A 769 22.59 -37.51 31.08
CA GLY A 769 23.66 -36.57 30.77
C GLY A 769 24.85 -36.68 31.74
N TRP A 770 24.71 -37.36 32.89
CA TRP A 770 25.85 -37.66 33.77
C TRP A 770 26.48 -39.02 33.50
N ASP A 771 26.03 -39.71 32.45
CA ASP A 771 26.30 -41.13 32.21
C ASP A 771 27.80 -41.42 32.06
N VAL A 772 28.53 -40.61 31.28
CA VAL A 772 29.99 -40.74 31.09
C VAL A 772 30.77 -40.59 32.40
N ALA A 773 30.52 -39.53 33.17
CA ALA A 773 31.23 -39.27 34.43
C ALA A 773 30.88 -40.31 35.51
N ARG A 774 29.61 -40.73 35.59
CA ARG A 774 29.17 -41.78 36.51
C ARG A 774 29.76 -43.13 36.16
N ALA A 775 29.73 -43.50 34.88
CA ALA A 775 30.34 -44.73 34.40
C ALA A 775 31.83 -44.77 34.73
N GLY A 776 32.56 -43.68 34.45
CA GLY A 776 33.99 -43.61 34.76
C GLY A 776 34.29 -43.69 36.26
N ALA A 777 33.46 -43.04 37.09
CA ALA A 777 33.56 -43.17 38.55
C ALA A 777 33.27 -44.60 39.02
N THR A 778 32.30 -45.31 38.42
CA THR A 778 32.01 -46.73 38.70
C THR A 778 33.20 -47.63 38.38
N ILE A 779 33.82 -47.49 37.22
CA ILE A 779 34.99 -48.29 36.83
C ILE A 779 36.15 -48.07 37.81
N LEU A 780 36.41 -46.83 38.22
CA LEU A 780 37.51 -46.51 39.13
C LEU A 780 37.22 -46.94 40.58
N ALA A 781 35.96 -46.97 41.00
CA ALA A 781 35.54 -47.36 42.35
C ALA A 781 35.44 -48.88 42.56
N LEU A 782 35.70 -49.70 41.53
CA LEU A 782 35.66 -51.16 41.64
C LEU A 782 36.62 -51.65 42.74
N PRO A 783 36.22 -52.63 43.57
CA PRO A 783 37.04 -53.08 44.68
C PRO A 783 38.29 -53.83 44.17
N ALA A 784 39.46 -53.54 44.76
CA ALA A 784 40.71 -54.22 44.42
C ALA A 784 40.72 -55.71 44.83
N LEU A 785 40.01 -56.07 45.91
CA LEU A 785 39.85 -57.42 46.46
C LEU A 785 38.36 -57.73 46.64
N ALA A 786 37.95 -58.99 46.43
CA ALA A 786 36.56 -59.39 46.67
C ALA A 786 36.21 -59.19 48.15
N SER A 787 35.14 -58.46 48.45
CA SER A 787 34.67 -58.26 49.83
C SER A 787 34.23 -59.61 50.41
N GLN A 788 34.91 -60.06 51.47
CA GLN A 788 34.49 -61.26 52.23
C GLN A 788 33.37 -60.96 53.24
N GLN A 789 32.88 -59.72 53.29
CA GLN A 789 31.82 -59.28 54.20
C GLN A 789 30.70 -58.66 53.37
N GLY A 790 29.51 -59.27 53.41
CA GLY A 790 28.33 -58.97 52.57
C GLY A 790 27.66 -57.62 52.81
N GLY A 791 28.41 -56.53 52.72
CA GLY A 791 27.89 -55.18 52.52
C GLY A 791 27.76 -54.88 51.03
N TYR A 792 26.75 -54.09 50.66
CA TYR A 792 26.47 -53.68 49.27
C TYR A 792 27.69 -52.96 48.65
N THR A 793 28.34 -53.60 47.68
CA THR A 793 29.40 -53.02 46.86
C THR A 793 28.86 -52.68 45.46
N PRO A 794 29.00 -51.43 44.98
CA PRO A 794 28.71 -51.10 43.59
C PRO A 794 29.58 -51.96 42.66
N GLY A 795 28.97 -52.88 41.89
CA GLY A 795 29.65 -53.82 41.00
C GLY A 795 29.50 -55.32 41.33
N GLY A 796 28.87 -55.70 42.45
CA GLY A 796 28.60 -57.13 42.75
C GLY A 796 29.88 -58.00 42.76
N GLU A 797 29.83 -59.18 42.13
CA GLU A 797 30.95 -60.14 42.01
C GLU A 797 32.15 -59.62 41.18
N TRP A 798 32.03 -58.44 40.56
CA TRP A 798 33.03 -57.85 39.67
C TRP A 798 34.06 -57.02 40.45
N THR A 799 35.28 -57.55 40.57
CA THR A 799 36.44 -56.82 41.12
C THR A 799 37.21 -56.10 40.01
N PHE A 800 38.02 -55.12 40.39
CA PHE A 800 38.88 -54.39 39.43
C PHE A 800 39.72 -55.33 38.56
N SER A 801 40.28 -56.40 39.15
CA SER A 801 41.06 -57.40 38.41
C SER A 801 40.23 -58.24 37.42
N LYS A 802 39.00 -58.63 37.78
CA LYS A 802 38.10 -59.38 36.88
C LYS A 802 37.68 -58.54 35.68
N VAL A 803 37.34 -57.27 35.90
CA VAL A 803 36.98 -56.34 34.83
C VAL A 803 38.19 -56.04 33.95
N MET A 804 39.40 -55.95 34.53
CA MET A 804 40.64 -55.75 33.76
C MET A 804 40.88 -56.91 32.78
N GLN A 805 40.70 -58.15 33.20
CA GLN A 805 40.86 -59.32 32.32
C GLN A 805 39.94 -59.21 31.10
N VAL A 806 38.66 -58.92 31.31
CA VAL A 806 37.68 -58.80 30.21
C VAL A 806 38.01 -57.62 29.29
N VAL A 807 38.44 -56.49 29.87
CA VAL A 807 38.69 -55.25 29.11
C VAL A 807 39.99 -55.32 28.28
N PHE A 808 41.02 -56.02 28.76
CA PHE A 808 42.34 -56.15 28.11
C PHE A 808 42.57 -57.48 27.35
N ASP A 809 41.66 -58.45 27.42
CA ASP A 809 41.73 -59.69 26.62
C ASP A 809 41.44 -59.42 25.13
N ASP A 810 42.45 -59.55 24.26
CA ASP A 810 42.37 -59.24 22.81
C ASP A 810 41.45 -60.18 21.97
N ASP A 811 40.93 -61.28 22.56
CA ASP A 811 40.44 -62.44 21.80
C ASP A 811 38.96 -62.39 21.31
N SER A 812 38.31 -61.23 21.19
CA SER A 812 36.88 -61.22 20.80
C SER A 812 36.33 -60.03 20.01
N ASP A 813 37.12 -59.35 19.17
CA ASP A 813 36.59 -58.30 18.28
C ASP A 813 37.04 -58.43 16.82
N ALA A 814 37.14 -59.65 16.29
CA ALA A 814 37.33 -59.84 14.85
C ALA A 814 36.01 -59.83 14.05
N HIS A 815 34.85 -60.09 14.67
CA HIS A 815 33.56 -60.22 13.97
C HIS A 815 32.49 -59.52 14.81
N GLY A 816 31.91 -58.44 14.29
CA GLY A 816 30.90 -57.64 14.97
C GLY A 816 29.58 -58.39 15.17
N ASP A 817 29.51 -59.18 16.23
CA ASP A 817 28.26 -59.73 16.77
C ASP A 817 27.81 -58.85 17.96
N GLU A 818 26.53 -58.49 17.96
CA GLU A 818 25.85 -57.90 19.11
C GLU A 818 25.93 -58.88 20.28
N GLY A 819 26.75 -58.56 21.29
CA GLY A 819 26.92 -59.38 22.51
C GLY A 819 28.37 -59.72 22.85
N SER A 820 29.29 -58.75 22.77
CA SER A 820 30.65 -58.96 23.28
C SER A 820 30.62 -59.11 24.80
N ARG A 821 31.46 -59.99 25.35
CA ARG A 821 31.63 -60.18 26.81
C ARG A 821 31.92 -58.85 27.54
N PHE A 822 32.51 -57.89 26.84
CA PHE A 822 32.71 -56.53 27.33
C PHE A 822 31.36 -55.80 27.54
N ALA A 823 30.45 -55.84 26.57
CA ALA A 823 29.14 -55.19 26.67
C ALA A 823 28.31 -55.76 27.82
N GLU A 824 28.29 -57.08 28.01
CA GLU A 824 27.60 -57.74 29.12
C GLU A 824 28.13 -57.27 30.49
N VAL A 825 29.47 -57.18 30.64
CA VAL A 825 30.07 -56.70 31.89
C VAL A 825 29.80 -55.21 32.12
N MET A 826 29.77 -54.39 31.07
CA MET A 826 29.43 -52.96 31.21
C MET A 826 27.96 -52.77 31.59
N ASP A 827 27.04 -53.56 31.04
CA ASP A 827 25.62 -53.54 31.42
C ASP A 827 25.41 -53.98 32.88
N ASP A 828 26.08 -55.06 33.31
CA ASP A 828 26.05 -55.54 34.70
C ASP A 828 26.56 -54.49 35.71
N LEU A 829 27.56 -53.71 35.31
CA LEU A 829 28.10 -52.61 36.11
C LEU A 829 27.23 -51.33 36.07
N GLY A 830 26.16 -51.32 35.26
CA GLY A 830 25.33 -50.14 35.04
C GLY A 830 26.05 -49.01 34.28
N VAL A 831 27.12 -49.35 33.55
CA VAL A 831 27.86 -48.46 32.64
C VAL A 831 27.24 -48.48 31.25
N GLY A 832 26.83 -49.66 30.77
CA GLY A 832 26.30 -49.88 29.43
C GLY A 832 27.17 -49.27 28.33
N GLU A 833 26.55 -48.62 27.35
CA GLU A 833 27.23 -47.96 26.22
C GLU A 833 27.83 -46.59 26.55
N ALA A 834 27.82 -46.15 27.83
CA ALA A 834 28.28 -44.81 28.18
C ALA A 834 29.79 -44.60 28.00
N LEU A 835 30.59 -45.69 27.97
CA LEU A 835 32.03 -45.66 27.74
C LEU A 835 32.43 -46.74 26.74
N SER A 836 33.29 -46.38 25.80
CA SER A 836 33.92 -47.33 24.88
C SER A 836 34.98 -48.17 25.59
N ARG A 837 35.32 -49.32 24.99
CA ARG A 837 36.37 -50.21 25.50
C ARG A 837 37.72 -49.50 25.70
N SER A 838 38.10 -48.63 24.78
CA SER A 838 39.34 -47.85 24.87
C SER A 838 39.32 -46.83 26.00
N GLU A 839 38.18 -46.17 26.25
CA GLU A 839 38.00 -45.25 27.37
C GLU A 839 38.08 -45.99 28.72
N VAL A 840 37.44 -47.16 28.83
CA VAL A 840 37.54 -48.00 30.03
C VAL A 840 38.98 -48.45 30.27
N GLN A 841 39.70 -48.91 29.23
CA GLN A 841 41.13 -49.23 29.34
C GLN A 841 41.97 -48.04 29.81
N GLN A 842 41.69 -46.85 29.28
CA GLN A 842 42.38 -45.62 29.65
C GLN A 842 42.15 -45.25 31.11
N LEU A 843 40.92 -45.38 31.60
CA LEU A 843 40.57 -45.14 33.00
C LEU A 843 41.22 -46.17 33.93
N MET A 844 41.16 -47.46 33.60
CA MET A 844 41.74 -48.51 34.45
C MET A 844 43.25 -48.31 34.63
N ARG A 845 43.97 -47.88 33.59
CA ARG A 845 45.40 -47.52 33.68
C ARG A 845 45.71 -46.39 34.66
N ARG A 846 44.71 -45.64 35.14
CA ARG A 846 44.87 -44.58 36.14
C ARG A 846 44.88 -45.09 37.59
N ARG A 847 44.61 -46.37 37.80
CA ARG A 847 44.75 -47.03 39.10
C ARG A 847 46.08 -47.77 39.21
N PRO A 848 46.77 -47.74 40.37
CA PRO A 848 48.03 -48.43 40.56
C PRO A 848 47.89 -49.95 40.42
N GLU A 849 46.72 -50.51 40.71
CA GLU A 849 46.40 -51.94 40.57
C GLU A 849 46.42 -52.43 39.12
N CYS A 850 46.39 -51.54 38.12
CA CYS A 850 46.52 -51.92 36.71
C CYS A 850 47.96 -52.26 36.31
N TRP A 851 48.94 -51.81 37.11
CA TRP A 851 50.37 -51.99 36.85
C TRP A 851 51.03 -53.00 37.80
N ARG A 852 50.23 -53.60 38.69
CA ARG A 852 50.62 -54.70 39.58
C ARG A 852 50.22 -56.02 38.95
#